data_AF-A0A8S4BL70-F1
#
_entry.id   AF-A0A8S4BL70-F1
#
_cell.length_a   1.000
_cell.length_b   1.000
_cell.length_c   1.000
_cell.angle_alpha   90.00
_cell.angle_beta   90.00
_cell.angle_gamma   90.00
#
_symmetry.space_group_name_H-M   'P 1'
#
loop_
_entity.id
_entity.type
_entity.pdbx_description
1 polymer ?
#
loop_
_entity_poly.entity_id
_entity_poly.type
_entity_poly.pdbx_seq_one_letter_code
_entity_poly.pdbx_strand_id
1 'polypeptide(L)'
;MGGGGQQTESQEPSGRDPDVYTWEEVQKHCSRNDEWLVVNRKVYNVTQWAKRHPGGFRVINHYAGEDATEAFNAFHPDPKLVQKFLMPLLIGELAASEPSHDHNKNAEIIQDFKTLREQAEKEGLFRAKPLFFCLHLGHILLLEALAWLLVWYWGTSWTPTLLCSLLLTTAQAQAGWLQHDFGHLSVFKKSRWNRLMHSIVFGHFKGASPNWWNHRHNQHHAKPNVMMKDPDVNMVDILVLGATQPVEYGIKKIKLLPYNHQHKYFFLVGPPLLIPVLFNIQSLQSMISHRKWNDLVWHITYYIRYYLCAIPLYGFFGSVALNYFMRFLESHWFVWVTQINHLPMKIDHEGHREWLTMQLQATCNVEQSFFNDWFTGHLNFQIEHHLFPLMPRHNYQLVAPRVRALCEKHGIPYQVKTLWQGLVDVEVFSAFHPDQKFVQKFLKPLLIGELAATESSQDINKNAAIIQDFDILREQAEKEGLFGAKPLFFCLHLGHILLLEALAWLLVWYWGTSWTLTLLCSVMLATAQSQAGWLQHDFGHLSVFKKSRWNHLVHKFVIGHLKGASANWWNHRHFQHHAKPNTFMKDPDIYMLDIFVLGDTQPYGVKKIKHLPYNHQHKYFFLVAPPLLIPVFYNFNIMKTMISRRDWVDLSWAMTYYLRYFYCYVPLYGIFGSLALMTFVRFLESHWFVWVTQMSHLPKDIDHERKQDWVTMQLQATCNIEQSFFNDWFSGHLNFQIEHQMPRHNYPVVAPQVRALCEKHGIPYEVKTLSRGMADVVRSLKKSGDLWLDAYLHK
;
A
#
# COMPACT_ATOMS: atom_id res chain seq x y z
N MET A 1 44.41 -11.33 12.91
CA MET A 1 43.96 -11.21 14.30
C MET A 1 44.51 -12.40 15.06
N GLY A 2 45.63 -12.19 15.75
CA GLY A 2 46.22 -13.11 16.70
C GLY A 2 46.58 -12.31 17.95
N GLY A 3 46.52 -12.98 19.11
CA GLY A 3 46.90 -12.42 20.41
C GLY A 3 45.71 -11.97 21.25
N GLY A 4 45.44 -12.69 22.35
CA GLY A 4 44.47 -12.28 23.37
C GLY A 4 43.66 -13.42 24.00
N GLY A 5 44.30 -14.53 24.34
CA GLY A 5 43.75 -15.51 25.28
C GLY A 5 43.76 -14.95 26.70
N GLN A 6 42.66 -15.21 27.42
CA GLN A 6 42.47 -15.11 28.88
C GLN A 6 42.81 -13.81 29.62
N GLN A 7 41.77 -13.22 30.23
CA GLN A 7 41.85 -12.59 31.55
C GLN A 7 40.63 -13.03 32.37
N THR A 8 40.67 -14.28 32.82
CA THR A 8 40.14 -14.75 34.10
C THR A 8 40.99 -15.98 34.45
N GLU A 9 41.30 -16.12 35.74
CA GLU A 9 42.31 -16.98 36.36
C GLU A 9 42.50 -18.36 35.69
N SER A 10 43.78 -18.73 35.55
CA SER A 10 44.24 -20.05 35.14
C SER A 10 43.75 -21.11 36.13
N GLN A 11 42.69 -21.83 35.79
CA GLN A 11 42.55 -23.21 36.26
C GLN A 11 43.43 -24.08 35.36
N GLU A 12 44.46 -24.68 35.95
CA GLU A 12 45.25 -25.74 35.33
C GLU A 12 44.34 -26.87 34.82
N PRO A 13 44.73 -27.60 33.76
CA PRO A 13 43.99 -28.77 33.32
C PRO A 13 44.17 -29.89 34.36
N SER A 14 43.36 -29.86 35.41
CA SER A 14 43.21 -31.03 36.28
C SER A 14 42.65 -32.15 35.41
N GLY A 15 43.26 -33.33 35.42
CA GLY A 15 42.73 -34.55 34.81
C GLY A 15 41.47 -35.07 35.51
N ARG A 16 40.50 -34.19 35.73
CA ARG A 16 39.14 -34.51 36.17
C ARG A 16 38.33 -34.91 34.94
N ASP A 17 37.46 -35.88 35.12
CA ASP A 17 36.41 -36.17 34.14
C ASP A 17 35.70 -34.88 33.76
N PRO A 18 35.29 -34.71 32.48
CA PRO A 18 34.59 -33.51 32.05
C PRO A 18 33.36 -33.29 32.94
N ASP A 19 33.20 -32.05 33.44
CA ASP A 19 32.04 -31.71 34.25
C ASP A 19 30.75 -32.02 33.46
N VAL A 20 29.78 -32.61 34.15
CA VAL A 20 28.55 -33.11 33.53
C VAL A 20 27.38 -32.22 33.93
N TYR A 21 26.61 -31.76 32.93
CA TYR A 21 25.52 -30.79 33.12
C TYR A 21 24.16 -31.34 32.65
N THR A 22 23.08 -30.90 33.30
CA THR A 22 21.69 -31.17 32.87
C THR A 22 21.15 -30.03 32.00
N TRP A 23 20.09 -30.27 31.24
CA TRP A 23 19.41 -29.18 30.50
C TRP A 23 18.87 -28.10 31.44
N GLU A 24 18.35 -28.50 32.60
CA GLU A 24 17.85 -27.56 33.61
C GLU A 24 18.95 -26.59 34.07
N GLU A 25 20.19 -27.06 34.22
CA GLU A 25 21.30 -26.19 34.58
C GLU A 25 21.69 -25.28 33.42
N VAL A 26 21.88 -25.83 32.22
CA VAL A 26 22.26 -25.05 31.03
C VAL A 26 21.26 -23.92 30.75
N GLN A 27 19.96 -24.16 30.92
CA GLN A 27 18.90 -23.19 30.65
C GLN A 27 18.86 -22.01 31.62
N LYS A 28 19.50 -22.11 32.81
CA LYS A 28 19.66 -20.96 33.72
C LYS A 28 20.59 -19.90 33.12
N HIS A 29 21.54 -20.31 32.29
CA HIS A 29 22.55 -19.47 31.67
C HIS A 29 22.08 -18.92 30.30
N CYS A 30 20.91 -18.26 30.29
CA CYS A 30 20.27 -17.72 29.08
C CYS A 30 20.24 -16.18 29.00
N SER A 31 21.02 -15.48 29.85
CA SER A 31 20.96 -14.01 29.97
C SER A 31 22.20 -13.34 29.36
N ARG A 32 22.13 -12.07 28.97
CA ARG A 32 23.23 -11.37 28.27
C ARG A 32 24.59 -11.37 29.00
N ASN A 33 24.58 -11.49 30.33
CA ASN A 33 25.79 -11.47 31.15
C ASN A 33 26.17 -12.86 31.68
N ASP A 34 25.41 -13.89 31.28
CA ASP A 34 25.60 -15.27 31.69
C ASP A 34 24.97 -16.18 30.61
N GLU A 35 25.80 -16.53 29.61
CA GLU A 35 25.39 -17.21 28.38
C GLU A 35 26.16 -18.51 28.20
N TRP A 36 25.46 -19.64 28.29
CA TRP A 36 25.97 -20.94 27.87
C TRP A 36 25.26 -21.40 26.60
N LEU A 37 25.90 -22.26 25.82
CA LEU A 37 25.26 -22.92 24.69
C LEU A 37 25.78 -24.35 24.52
N VAL A 38 24.97 -25.18 23.86
CA VAL A 38 25.33 -26.57 23.57
C VAL A 38 25.64 -26.74 22.08
N VAL A 39 26.74 -27.41 21.76
CA VAL A 39 27.06 -27.86 20.39
C VAL A 39 27.58 -29.29 20.44
N ASN A 40 26.89 -30.22 19.76
CA ASN A 40 27.19 -31.64 19.76
C ASN A 40 27.32 -32.21 21.18
N ARG A 41 26.33 -31.92 22.04
CA ARG A 41 26.27 -32.28 23.48
C ARG A 41 27.34 -31.66 24.38
N LYS A 42 28.27 -30.88 23.83
CA LYS A 42 29.29 -30.17 24.62
C LYS A 42 28.77 -28.82 25.06
N VAL A 43 29.00 -28.46 26.31
CA VAL A 43 28.54 -27.22 26.94
C VAL A 43 29.66 -26.19 26.94
N TYR A 44 29.37 -25.01 26.41
CA TYR A 44 30.34 -23.92 26.27
C TYR A 44 29.87 -22.68 27.01
N ASN A 45 30.75 -22.08 27.81
CA ASN A 45 30.52 -20.74 28.36
C ASN A 45 30.98 -19.68 27.34
N VAL A 46 30.01 -19.00 26.73
CA VAL A 46 30.25 -18.03 25.65
C VAL A 46 30.11 -16.58 26.09
N THR A 47 29.78 -16.34 27.35
CA THR A 47 29.51 -15.02 27.96
C THR A 47 30.48 -13.91 27.51
N GLN A 48 31.79 -14.15 27.67
CA GLN A 48 32.81 -13.15 27.30
C GLN A 48 33.16 -13.18 25.81
N TRP A 49 32.97 -14.34 25.16
CA TRP A 49 33.33 -14.55 23.76
C TRP A 49 32.29 -13.96 22.79
N ALA A 50 31.02 -13.90 23.17
CA ALA A 50 29.92 -13.38 22.33
C ALA A 50 30.25 -12.00 21.73
N LYS A 51 30.87 -11.09 22.50
CA LYS A 51 31.27 -9.74 22.04
C LYS A 51 32.37 -9.76 20.97
N ARG A 52 33.16 -10.83 20.89
CA ARG A 52 34.27 -11.02 19.95
C ARG A 52 33.87 -11.89 18.76
N HIS A 53 32.69 -12.51 18.79
CA HIS A 53 32.22 -13.39 17.74
C HIS A 53 32.13 -12.64 16.39
N PRO A 54 32.73 -13.17 15.31
CA PRO A 54 32.70 -12.51 14.00
C PRO A 54 31.29 -12.29 13.42
N GLY A 55 30.31 -13.14 13.76
CA GLY A 55 28.91 -12.93 13.39
C GLY A 55 28.19 -11.86 14.22
N GLY A 56 28.85 -11.34 15.26
CA GLY A 56 28.30 -10.41 16.24
C GLY A 56 27.76 -11.13 17.49
N PHE A 57 27.59 -10.37 18.58
CA PHE A 57 27.11 -10.93 19.84
C PHE A 57 25.64 -11.35 19.74
N ARG A 58 24.77 -10.54 19.12
CA ARG A 58 23.33 -10.80 19.05
C ARG A 58 23.00 -12.22 18.58
N VAL A 59 23.61 -12.69 17.49
CA VAL A 59 23.35 -14.05 16.98
C VAL A 59 23.73 -15.15 17.97
N ILE A 60 24.75 -14.94 18.81
CA ILE A 60 25.10 -15.87 19.90
C ILE A 60 24.02 -15.84 20.99
N ASN A 61 23.60 -14.65 21.41
CA ASN A 61 22.53 -14.48 22.39
C ASN A 61 21.21 -15.16 21.99
N HIS A 62 20.97 -15.40 20.69
CA HIS A 62 19.76 -16.07 20.23
C HIS A 62 19.67 -17.53 20.67
N TYR A 63 20.80 -18.15 21.02
CA TYR A 63 20.93 -19.55 21.42
C TYR A 63 21.46 -19.70 22.86
N ALA A 64 21.44 -18.63 23.67
CA ALA A 64 21.83 -18.72 25.07
C ALA A 64 20.86 -19.67 25.81
N GLY A 65 21.41 -20.70 26.45
CA GLY A 65 20.66 -21.78 27.10
C GLY A 65 20.06 -22.84 26.15
N GLU A 66 20.39 -22.81 24.85
CA GLU A 66 19.81 -23.71 23.83
C GLU A 66 20.84 -24.64 23.16
N ASP A 67 20.35 -25.69 22.48
CA ASP A 67 21.15 -26.43 21.49
C ASP A 67 21.32 -25.59 20.21
N ALA A 68 22.57 -25.24 19.90
CA ALA A 68 22.95 -24.48 18.71
C ALA A 68 23.54 -25.37 17.60
N THR A 69 23.51 -26.70 17.73
CA THR A 69 24.25 -27.63 16.85
C THR A 69 23.92 -27.44 15.36
N GLU A 70 22.65 -27.41 14.97
CA GLU A 70 22.27 -27.27 13.56
C GLU A 70 22.61 -25.90 12.98
N ALA A 71 22.38 -24.83 13.75
CA ALA A 71 22.79 -23.49 13.38
C ALA A 71 24.31 -23.39 13.22
N PHE A 72 25.06 -24.00 14.15
CA PHE A 72 26.52 -24.05 14.09
C PHE A 72 26.99 -24.75 12.81
N ASN A 73 26.42 -25.90 12.47
CA ASN A 73 26.73 -26.62 11.24
C ASN A 73 26.34 -25.81 9.99
N ALA A 74 25.24 -25.05 10.02
CA ALA A 74 24.80 -24.21 8.91
C ALA A 74 25.77 -23.06 8.59
N PHE A 75 26.42 -22.45 9.58
CA PHE A 75 27.24 -21.24 9.35
C PHE A 75 28.76 -21.46 9.28
N HIS A 76 29.27 -22.61 9.73
CA HIS A 76 30.71 -22.82 9.91
C HIS A 76 31.32 -23.82 8.91
N PRO A 77 31.83 -23.35 7.75
CA PRO A 77 32.35 -24.23 6.69
C PRO A 77 33.69 -24.90 7.03
N ASP A 78 34.42 -24.43 8.06
CA ASP A 78 35.71 -24.98 8.47
C ASP A 78 35.69 -25.39 9.96
N PRO A 79 35.24 -26.62 10.26
CA PRO A 79 35.16 -27.12 11.63
C PRO A 79 36.51 -27.10 12.36
N LYS A 80 37.62 -27.34 11.65
CA LYS A 80 38.97 -27.37 12.24
C LYS A 80 39.41 -25.99 12.71
N LEU A 81 39.07 -24.95 11.95
CA LEU A 81 39.35 -23.58 12.35
C LEU A 81 38.51 -23.20 13.59
N VAL A 82 37.22 -23.52 13.57
CA VAL A 82 36.29 -23.11 14.64
C VAL A 82 36.57 -23.86 15.95
N GLN A 83 36.98 -25.12 15.88
CA GLN A 83 37.37 -25.91 17.05
C GLN A 83 38.45 -25.23 17.90
N LYS A 84 39.38 -24.48 17.29
CA LYS A 84 40.42 -23.72 18.02
C LYS A 84 39.84 -22.64 18.92
N PHE A 85 38.67 -22.09 18.57
CA PHE A 85 37.95 -21.10 19.36
C PHE A 85 37.01 -21.74 20.38
N LEU A 86 36.51 -22.95 20.10
CA LEU A 86 35.62 -23.68 21.01
C LEU A 86 36.36 -24.32 22.19
N MET A 87 37.57 -24.85 21.98
CA MET A 87 38.32 -25.56 23.03
C MET A 87 38.48 -24.75 24.33
N PRO A 88 38.86 -23.45 24.31
CA PRO A 88 38.99 -22.67 25.53
C PRO A 88 37.66 -22.28 26.19
N LEU A 89 36.53 -22.50 25.51
CA LEU A 89 35.18 -22.16 26.00
C LEU A 89 34.45 -23.38 26.58
N LEU A 90 34.99 -24.58 26.35
CA LEU A 90 34.41 -25.85 26.79
C LEU A 90 34.47 -25.94 28.31
N ILE A 91 33.31 -26.10 28.94
CA ILE A 91 33.21 -26.29 30.39
C ILE A 91 32.80 -27.71 30.76
N GLY A 92 32.19 -28.47 29.84
CA GLY A 92 31.85 -29.87 30.06
C GLY A 92 30.89 -30.43 29.02
N GLU A 93 30.10 -31.43 29.38
CA GLU A 93 29.16 -32.11 28.48
C GLU A 93 27.80 -32.42 29.13
N LEU A 94 26.78 -32.64 28.31
CA LEU A 94 25.46 -33.01 28.80
C LEU A 94 25.48 -34.44 29.38
N ALA A 95 24.83 -34.63 30.53
CA ALA A 95 24.69 -35.92 31.18
C ALA A 95 24.15 -36.98 30.23
N ALA A 96 24.67 -38.21 30.33
CA ALA A 96 24.31 -39.30 29.42
C ALA A 96 22.80 -39.61 29.41
N SER A 97 22.10 -39.30 30.50
CA SER A 97 20.64 -39.42 30.61
C SER A 97 19.86 -38.32 29.86
N GLU A 98 20.49 -37.19 29.56
CA GLU A 98 19.85 -36.06 28.90
C GLU A 98 19.80 -36.27 27.38
N PRO A 99 18.69 -35.89 26.72
CA PRO A 99 18.63 -35.89 25.26
C PRO A 99 19.67 -34.93 24.67
N SER A 100 20.10 -35.19 23.44
CA SER A 100 21.08 -34.33 22.76
C SER A 100 20.54 -32.96 22.36
N HIS A 101 19.23 -32.75 22.45
CA HIS A 101 18.50 -31.56 22.06
C HIS A 101 17.68 -31.04 23.24
N ASP A 102 17.46 -29.73 23.28
CA ASP A 102 16.64 -29.05 24.29
C ASP A 102 15.13 -29.20 24.01
N HIS A 103 14.30 -28.86 25.00
CA HIS A 103 12.85 -28.66 24.89
C HIS A 103 12.03 -29.82 24.25
N ASN A 104 12.42 -31.08 24.46
CA ASN A 104 11.72 -32.27 23.92
C ASN A 104 11.46 -32.21 22.39
N LYS A 105 12.40 -31.60 21.65
CA LYS A 105 12.35 -31.52 20.18
C LYS A 105 12.28 -32.91 19.54
N ASN A 106 11.69 -33.01 18.35
CA ASN A 106 11.54 -34.29 17.67
C ASN A 106 12.91 -34.81 17.19
N ALA A 107 13.39 -35.90 17.80
CA ALA A 107 14.70 -36.49 17.51
C ALA A 107 14.78 -37.11 16.10
N GLU A 108 13.68 -37.68 15.60
CA GLU A 108 13.66 -38.38 14.31
C GLU A 108 13.88 -37.40 13.16
N ILE A 109 13.17 -36.27 13.15
CA ILE A 109 13.32 -35.26 12.10
C ILE A 109 14.72 -34.63 12.10
N ILE A 110 15.32 -34.41 13.29
CA ILE A 110 16.70 -33.90 13.40
C ILE A 110 17.67 -34.90 12.77
N GLN A 111 17.51 -36.19 13.07
CA GLN A 111 18.38 -37.24 12.54
C GLN A 111 18.23 -37.44 11.02
N ASP A 112 17.00 -37.37 10.51
CA ASP A 112 16.76 -37.45 9.06
C ASP A 112 17.31 -36.25 8.32
N PHE A 113 17.17 -35.04 8.86
CA PHE A 113 17.75 -33.83 8.29
C PHE A 113 19.28 -33.91 8.24
N LYS A 114 19.90 -34.37 9.33
CA LYS A 114 21.34 -34.63 9.38
C LYS A 114 21.77 -35.63 8.30
N THR A 115 21.02 -36.72 8.14
CA THR A 115 21.27 -37.73 7.11
C THR A 115 21.18 -37.15 5.70
N LEU A 116 20.16 -36.32 5.43
CA LEU A 116 19.98 -35.63 4.16
C LEU A 116 21.14 -34.66 3.87
N ARG A 117 21.60 -33.93 4.89
CA ARG A 117 22.76 -33.04 4.77
C ARG A 117 24.03 -33.82 4.44
N GLU A 118 24.33 -34.88 5.18
CA GLU A 118 25.50 -35.74 4.94
C GLU A 118 25.48 -36.33 3.53
N GLN A 119 24.30 -36.71 3.03
CA GLN A 119 24.13 -37.18 1.66
C GLN A 119 24.44 -36.06 0.64
N ALA A 120 23.89 -34.85 0.84
CA ALA A 120 24.16 -33.71 -0.03
C ALA A 120 25.66 -33.32 -0.05
N GLU A 121 26.35 -33.45 1.08
CA GLU A 121 27.81 -33.25 1.18
C GLU A 121 28.59 -34.33 0.40
N LYS A 122 28.22 -35.62 0.55
CA LYS A 122 28.84 -36.75 -0.17
C LYS A 122 28.71 -36.62 -1.68
N GLU A 123 27.57 -36.16 -2.15
CA GLU A 123 27.30 -35.93 -3.58
C GLU A 123 27.96 -34.66 -4.14
N GLY A 124 28.58 -33.86 -3.26
CA GLY A 124 29.30 -32.66 -3.67
C GLY A 124 28.39 -31.48 -3.99
N LEU A 125 27.14 -31.45 -3.50
CA LEU A 125 26.23 -30.31 -3.72
C LEU A 125 26.73 -29.00 -3.09
N PHE A 126 27.64 -29.07 -2.12
CA PHE A 126 28.32 -27.90 -1.54
C PHE A 126 29.53 -27.41 -2.37
N ARG A 127 29.83 -28.04 -3.51
CA ARG A 127 30.95 -27.62 -4.39
C ARG A 127 30.44 -26.65 -5.44
N ALA A 128 30.98 -25.43 -5.43
CA ALA A 128 30.68 -24.43 -6.43
C ALA A 128 31.27 -24.78 -7.80
N LYS A 129 30.51 -24.51 -8.87
CA LYS A 129 30.99 -24.48 -10.26
C LYS A 129 31.50 -23.06 -10.58
N PRO A 130 32.82 -22.81 -10.69
CA PRO A 130 33.36 -21.46 -10.86
C PRO A 130 32.83 -20.74 -12.11
N LEU A 131 32.68 -21.48 -13.22
CA LEU A 131 32.16 -20.95 -14.47
C LEU A 131 30.78 -20.28 -14.30
N PHE A 132 29.90 -20.85 -13.48
CA PHE A 132 28.58 -20.27 -13.21
C PHE A 132 28.69 -18.86 -12.63
N PHE A 133 29.54 -18.68 -11.61
CA PHE A 133 29.72 -17.39 -10.95
C PHE A 133 30.53 -16.41 -11.82
N CYS A 134 31.50 -16.88 -12.60
CA CYS A 134 32.22 -16.07 -13.57
C CYS A 134 31.30 -15.52 -14.66
N LEU A 135 30.36 -16.33 -15.18
CA LEU A 135 29.38 -15.88 -16.16
C LEU A 135 28.42 -14.82 -15.57
N HIS A 136 27.99 -14.96 -14.32
CA HIS A 136 27.18 -13.93 -13.65
C HIS A 136 27.95 -12.63 -13.44
N LEU A 137 29.22 -12.71 -13.04
CA LEU A 137 30.08 -11.53 -12.95
C LEU A 137 30.26 -10.87 -14.33
N GLY A 138 30.52 -11.66 -15.37
CA GLY A 138 30.61 -11.19 -16.76
C GLY A 138 29.32 -10.52 -17.23
N HIS A 139 28.16 -11.09 -16.89
CA HIS A 139 26.85 -10.51 -17.18
C HIS A 139 26.64 -9.15 -16.50
N ILE A 140 27.02 -9.00 -15.23
CA ILE A 140 26.94 -7.72 -14.52
C ILE A 140 27.82 -6.66 -15.20
N LEU A 141 29.07 -7.01 -15.51
CA LEU A 141 30.02 -6.10 -16.17
C LEU A 141 29.54 -5.70 -17.58
N LEU A 142 28.98 -6.66 -18.33
CA LEU A 142 28.42 -6.42 -19.66
C LEU A 142 27.24 -5.44 -19.58
N LEU A 143 26.31 -5.64 -18.64
CA LEU A 143 25.16 -4.74 -18.46
C LEU A 143 25.61 -3.31 -18.11
N GLU A 144 26.58 -3.15 -17.20
CA GLU A 144 27.12 -1.82 -16.87
C GLU A 144 27.80 -1.18 -18.09
N ALA A 145 28.63 -1.93 -18.82
CA ALA A 145 29.29 -1.42 -20.02
C ALA A 145 28.27 -0.98 -21.09
N LEU A 146 27.26 -1.81 -21.36
CA LEU A 146 26.18 -1.49 -22.30
C LEU A 146 25.38 -0.27 -21.86
N ALA A 147 25.09 -0.13 -20.57
CA ALA A 147 24.36 1.02 -20.05
C ALA A 147 25.09 2.34 -20.33
N TRP A 148 26.39 2.39 -20.08
CA TRP A 148 27.21 3.58 -20.33
C TRP A 148 27.46 3.82 -21.83
N LEU A 149 27.72 2.77 -22.60
CA LEU A 149 27.87 2.88 -24.06
C LEU A 149 26.59 3.41 -24.72
N LEU A 150 25.42 2.99 -24.23
CA LEU A 150 24.13 3.41 -24.77
C LEU A 150 23.95 4.95 -24.67
N VAL A 151 24.19 5.52 -23.49
CA VAL A 151 24.03 6.97 -23.29
C VAL A 151 25.17 7.78 -23.91
N TRP A 152 26.35 7.17 -24.03
CA TRP A 152 27.49 7.78 -24.71
C TRP A 152 27.24 7.90 -26.23
N TYR A 153 26.67 6.87 -26.86
CA TYR A 153 26.43 6.85 -28.31
C TYR A 153 25.13 7.55 -28.73
N TRP A 154 24.02 7.32 -28.02
CA TRP A 154 22.69 7.85 -28.36
C TRP A 154 22.29 9.11 -27.58
N GLY A 155 23.18 9.62 -26.71
CA GLY A 155 22.96 10.82 -25.91
C GLY A 155 22.05 10.61 -24.69
N THR A 156 21.69 11.71 -24.02
CA THR A 156 20.99 11.73 -22.72
C THR A 156 19.50 12.09 -22.80
N SER A 157 18.86 11.84 -23.95
CA SER A 157 17.40 11.98 -24.05
C SER A 157 16.68 10.98 -23.14
N TRP A 158 15.36 11.15 -22.95
CA TRP A 158 14.59 10.32 -22.03
C TRP A 158 14.68 8.82 -22.35
N THR A 159 14.63 8.42 -23.62
CA THR A 159 14.63 7.00 -23.99
C THR A 159 15.95 6.28 -23.68
N PRO A 160 17.14 6.76 -24.11
CA PRO A 160 18.41 6.18 -23.70
C PRO A 160 18.63 6.24 -22.18
N THR A 161 18.19 7.32 -21.51
CA THR A 161 18.32 7.46 -20.06
C THR A 161 17.51 6.39 -19.32
N LEU A 162 16.26 6.15 -19.74
CA LEU A 162 15.41 5.12 -19.16
C LEU A 162 15.99 3.73 -19.39
N LEU A 163 16.45 3.41 -20.60
CA LEU A 163 17.08 2.12 -20.91
C LEU A 163 18.38 1.92 -20.11
N CYS A 164 19.21 2.95 -20.01
CA CYS A 164 20.42 2.95 -19.16
C CYS A 164 20.06 2.68 -17.70
N SER A 165 19.03 3.35 -17.17
CA SER A 165 18.59 3.14 -15.79
C SER A 165 18.11 1.70 -15.55
N LEU A 166 17.42 1.07 -16.51
CA LEU A 166 16.99 -0.32 -16.41
C LEU A 166 18.19 -1.28 -16.42
N LEU A 167 19.14 -1.09 -17.33
CA LEU A 167 20.36 -1.91 -17.41
C LEU A 167 21.21 -1.81 -16.13
N LEU A 168 21.43 -0.58 -15.64
CA LEU A 168 22.14 -0.36 -14.37
C LEU A 168 21.38 -0.98 -13.20
N THR A 169 20.05 -0.84 -13.15
CA THR A 169 19.22 -1.47 -12.11
C THR A 169 19.36 -2.99 -12.13
N THR A 170 19.27 -3.61 -13.31
CA THR A 170 19.47 -5.06 -13.45
C THR A 170 20.87 -5.47 -13.01
N ALA A 171 21.91 -4.72 -13.40
CA ALA A 171 23.28 -4.99 -12.96
C ALA A 171 23.42 -4.92 -11.43
N GLN A 172 22.81 -3.92 -10.79
CA GLN A 172 22.84 -3.75 -9.33
C GLN A 172 22.05 -4.83 -8.58
N ALA A 173 20.90 -5.26 -9.11
CA ALA A 173 20.14 -6.39 -8.57
C ALA A 173 20.94 -7.69 -8.66
N GLN A 174 21.50 -7.99 -9.84
CA GLN A 174 22.34 -9.18 -10.06
C GLN A 174 23.62 -9.17 -9.21
N ALA A 175 24.26 -8.01 -9.01
CA ALA A 175 25.37 -7.85 -8.06
C ALA A 175 24.93 -8.13 -6.61
N GLY A 176 23.68 -7.80 -6.26
CA GLY A 176 23.05 -8.14 -4.98
C GLY A 176 22.88 -9.66 -4.77
N TRP A 177 22.63 -10.42 -5.83
CA TRP A 177 22.56 -11.88 -5.76
C TRP A 177 23.95 -12.50 -5.70
N LEU A 178 24.90 -11.99 -6.49
CA LEU A 178 26.26 -12.52 -6.52
C LEU A 178 27.03 -12.23 -5.21
N GLN A 179 26.86 -11.04 -4.63
CA GLN A 179 27.47 -10.73 -3.32
C GLN A 179 26.92 -11.64 -2.22
N HIS A 180 25.65 -12.04 -2.31
CA HIS A 180 24.98 -12.87 -1.32
C HIS A 180 25.63 -14.26 -1.28
N ASP A 181 25.95 -14.85 -2.44
CA ASP A 181 26.70 -16.11 -2.53
C ASP A 181 28.09 -16.01 -1.87
N PHE A 182 28.81 -14.90 -2.09
CA PHE A 182 30.10 -14.67 -1.45
C PHE A 182 29.99 -14.42 0.07
N GLY A 183 28.93 -13.74 0.50
CA GLY A 183 28.64 -13.48 1.91
C GLY A 183 28.37 -14.76 2.70
N HIS A 184 27.68 -15.72 2.08
CA HIS A 184 27.49 -17.07 2.62
C HIS A 184 28.70 -17.98 2.49
N LEU A 185 29.82 -17.51 1.95
CA LEU A 185 31.03 -18.29 1.77
C LEU A 185 30.85 -19.54 0.87
N SER A 186 29.84 -19.56 0.01
CA SER A 186 29.46 -20.76 -0.78
C SER A 186 30.30 -20.96 -2.04
N VAL A 187 31.04 -19.95 -2.50
CA VAL A 187 31.71 -19.99 -3.82
C VAL A 187 33.13 -20.58 -3.76
N PHE A 188 33.99 -20.09 -2.87
CA PHE A 188 35.37 -20.56 -2.75
C PHE A 188 35.58 -21.49 -1.55
N LYS A 189 36.42 -22.52 -1.73
CA LYS A 189 36.83 -23.40 -0.63
C LYS A 189 37.51 -22.65 0.53
N LYS A 190 38.33 -21.63 0.23
CA LYS A 190 39.00 -20.81 1.24
C LYS A 190 38.17 -19.54 1.48
N SER A 191 37.66 -19.39 2.70
CA SER A 191 36.81 -18.26 3.10
C SER A 191 37.42 -16.87 2.88
N ARG A 192 38.76 -16.75 2.84
CA ARG A 192 39.45 -15.49 2.49
C ARG A 192 39.10 -14.97 1.09
N TRP A 193 38.89 -15.86 0.12
CA TRP A 193 38.57 -15.47 -1.26
C TRP A 193 37.11 -15.07 -1.40
N ASN A 194 36.20 -15.75 -0.71
CA ASN A 194 34.81 -15.31 -0.58
C ASN A 194 34.75 -13.90 0.02
N ARG A 195 35.45 -13.65 1.14
CA ARG A 195 35.48 -12.33 1.77
C ARG A 195 36.04 -11.23 0.86
N LEU A 196 37.11 -11.51 0.13
CA LEU A 196 37.66 -10.55 -0.84
C LEU A 196 36.65 -10.24 -1.95
N MET A 197 36.07 -11.27 -2.58
CA MET A 197 35.09 -11.08 -3.65
C MET A 197 33.79 -10.46 -3.13
N HIS A 198 33.41 -10.71 -1.89
CA HIS A 198 32.29 -10.05 -1.24
C HIS A 198 32.56 -8.54 -1.09
N SER A 199 33.76 -8.16 -0.63
CA SER A 199 34.18 -6.75 -0.59
C SER A 199 34.21 -6.09 -1.96
N ILE A 200 34.64 -6.80 -3.01
CA ILE A 200 34.64 -6.25 -4.37
C ILE A 200 33.20 -6.12 -4.88
N VAL A 201 32.39 -7.17 -4.85
CA VAL A 201 31.05 -7.14 -5.45
C VAL A 201 30.10 -6.23 -4.67
N PHE A 202 30.10 -6.31 -3.34
CA PHE A 202 29.21 -5.48 -2.54
C PHE A 202 29.74 -4.07 -2.32
N GLY A 203 31.05 -3.94 -2.09
CA GLY A 203 31.69 -2.64 -1.88
C GLY A 203 31.90 -1.87 -3.18
N HIS A 204 32.71 -2.40 -4.11
CA HIS A 204 33.07 -1.70 -5.35
C HIS A 204 31.95 -1.62 -6.39
N PHE A 205 31.19 -2.71 -6.60
CA PHE A 205 30.13 -2.70 -7.62
C PHE A 205 28.78 -2.21 -7.10
N LYS A 206 28.48 -2.36 -5.80
CA LYS A 206 27.19 -1.97 -5.24
C LYS A 206 27.26 -0.79 -4.26
N GLY A 207 28.43 -0.45 -3.71
CA GLY A 207 28.57 0.67 -2.78
C GLY A 207 27.96 0.38 -1.41
N ALA A 208 28.14 -0.81 -0.83
CA ALA A 208 27.63 -1.17 0.49
C ALA A 208 28.64 -2.02 1.30
N SER A 209 28.51 -2.02 2.63
CA SER A 209 29.42 -2.73 3.55
C SER A 209 29.10 -4.23 3.68
N PRO A 210 30.04 -5.13 3.32
CA PRO A 210 29.93 -6.58 3.55
C PRO A 210 29.71 -6.93 5.02
N ASN A 211 30.40 -6.24 5.94
CA ASN A 211 30.28 -6.51 7.37
C ASN A 211 28.90 -6.12 7.90
N TRP A 212 28.35 -4.98 7.48
CA TRP A 212 27.00 -4.56 7.86
C TRP A 212 25.95 -5.58 7.39
N TRP A 213 26.06 -6.02 6.14
CA TRP A 213 25.14 -7.02 5.58
C TRP A 213 25.27 -8.37 6.30
N ASN A 214 26.49 -8.91 6.47
CA ASN A 214 26.71 -10.17 7.20
C ASN A 214 26.14 -10.11 8.63
N HIS A 215 26.33 -9.00 9.34
CA HIS A 215 25.86 -8.87 10.71
C HIS A 215 24.33 -9.02 10.79
N ARG A 216 23.59 -8.40 9.87
CA ARG A 216 22.12 -8.50 9.81
C ARG A 216 21.67 -9.85 9.28
N HIS A 217 22.21 -10.23 8.12
CA HIS A 217 21.79 -11.41 7.36
C HIS A 217 22.01 -12.71 8.15
N ASN A 218 23.09 -12.81 8.92
CA ASN A 218 23.33 -13.97 9.78
C ASN A 218 22.32 -14.07 10.94
N GLN A 219 21.85 -12.94 11.49
CA GLN A 219 20.78 -12.96 12.51
C GLN A 219 19.46 -13.43 11.90
N HIS A 220 19.13 -12.93 10.71
CA HIS A 220 17.96 -13.38 9.96
C HIS A 220 18.00 -14.89 9.70
N HIS A 221 19.11 -15.46 9.21
CA HIS A 221 19.20 -16.91 9.02
C HIS A 221 19.20 -17.71 10.32
N ALA A 222 19.69 -17.16 11.43
CA ALA A 222 19.71 -17.88 12.70
C ALA A 222 18.29 -18.14 13.21
N LYS A 223 17.44 -17.12 13.24
CA LYS A 223 16.06 -17.20 13.76
C LYS A 223 15.11 -16.34 12.90
N PRO A 224 14.83 -16.72 11.64
CA PRO A 224 14.02 -15.89 10.73
C PRO A 224 12.58 -15.76 11.22
N ASN A 225 11.95 -14.63 10.94
CA ASN A 225 10.58 -14.27 11.34
C ASN A 225 10.30 -14.33 12.86
N VAL A 226 11.33 -14.45 13.70
CA VAL A 226 11.19 -14.38 15.16
C VAL A 226 11.34 -12.92 15.60
N MET A 227 10.29 -12.39 16.23
CA MET A 227 10.29 -11.02 16.75
C MET A 227 11.48 -10.77 17.68
N MET A 228 12.06 -9.56 17.62
CA MET A 228 13.22 -9.12 18.41
C MET A 228 14.56 -9.84 18.09
N LYS A 229 14.53 -10.99 17.41
CA LYS A 229 15.70 -11.74 16.97
C LYS A 229 16.04 -11.49 15.49
N ASP A 230 15.04 -11.54 14.61
CA ASP A 230 15.23 -11.26 13.19
C ASP A 230 15.20 -9.74 12.90
N PRO A 231 16.32 -9.12 12.46
CA PRO A 231 16.36 -7.70 12.14
C PRO A 231 15.45 -7.31 10.96
N ASP A 232 15.04 -8.26 10.12
CA ASP A 232 14.27 -7.96 8.90
C ASP A 232 12.76 -7.84 9.17
N VAL A 233 12.28 -8.38 10.30
CA VAL A 233 10.88 -8.19 10.75
C VAL A 233 10.73 -7.19 11.90
N ASN A 234 11.85 -6.69 12.44
CA ASN A 234 11.88 -5.67 13.49
C ASN A 234 11.79 -4.26 12.92
N MET A 235 10.70 -4.00 12.21
CA MET A 235 10.49 -2.79 11.42
C MET A 235 9.51 -1.81 12.08
N VAL A 236 9.21 -1.96 13.38
CA VAL A 236 8.06 -1.29 14.02
C VAL A 236 8.03 0.23 13.85
N ASP A 237 9.17 0.90 13.77
CA ASP A 237 9.23 2.35 13.53
C ASP A 237 8.67 2.74 12.13
N ILE A 238 8.49 1.78 11.24
CA ILE A 238 8.07 1.93 9.84
C ILE A 238 6.85 1.07 9.49
N LEU A 239 6.81 -0.20 9.91
CA LEU A 239 5.79 -1.21 9.60
C LEU A 239 5.56 -2.16 10.77
N VAL A 240 4.33 -2.63 10.94
CA VAL A 240 4.00 -3.78 11.81
C VAL A 240 3.72 -5.00 10.94
N LEU A 241 4.37 -6.12 11.24
CA LEU A 241 4.39 -7.30 10.38
C LEU A 241 3.78 -8.54 11.07
N GLY A 242 3.16 -9.41 10.27
CA GLY A 242 2.47 -10.61 10.77
C GLY A 242 1.18 -10.32 11.52
N ALA A 243 0.66 -11.33 12.22
CA ALA A 243 -0.57 -11.23 12.99
C ALA A 243 -0.34 -10.72 14.44
N THR A 244 0.79 -11.08 15.05
CA THR A 244 1.05 -10.79 16.46
C THR A 244 1.51 -9.35 16.70
N GLN A 245 2.45 -8.81 15.89
CA GLN A 245 2.95 -7.43 16.09
C GLN A 245 1.82 -6.38 16.06
N PRO A 246 0.91 -6.33 15.06
CA PRO A 246 -0.10 -5.28 15.02
C PRO A 246 -1.02 -5.28 16.25
N VAL A 247 -1.33 -6.46 16.80
CA VAL A 247 -2.17 -6.61 18.00
C VAL A 247 -1.44 -6.11 19.24
N GLU A 248 -0.22 -6.58 19.48
CA GLU A 248 0.55 -6.17 20.66
C GLU A 248 0.85 -4.68 20.70
N TYR A 249 1.29 -4.13 19.57
CA TYR A 249 1.61 -2.71 19.47
C TYR A 249 0.35 -1.83 19.52
N GLY A 250 -0.77 -2.35 19.00
CA GLY A 250 -2.10 -1.74 19.18
C GLY A 250 -2.53 -1.68 20.65
N ILE A 251 -2.35 -2.77 21.41
CA ILE A 251 -2.63 -2.82 22.86
C ILE A 251 -1.72 -1.85 23.62
N LYS A 252 -0.42 -1.79 23.27
CA LYS A 252 0.55 -0.84 23.83
C LYS A 252 0.30 0.62 23.42
N LYS A 253 -0.69 0.88 22.55
CA LYS A 253 -1.05 2.20 22.02
C LYS A 253 0.14 2.95 21.38
N ILE A 254 1.05 2.23 20.74
CA ILE A 254 2.19 2.82 20.03
C ILE A 254 1.67 3.43 18.72
N LYS A 255 1.92 4.74 18.52
CA LYS A 255 1.35 5.54 17.41
C LYS A 255 2.43 6.33 16.65
N LEU A 256 3.50 5.67 16.22
CA LEU A 256 4.56 6.34 15.43
C LEU A 256 4.08 6.64 14.00
N LEU A 257 3.36 5.68 13.39
CA LEU A 257 2.80 5.79 12.04
C LEU A 257 1.36 5.28 11.99
N PRO A 258 0.57 5.64 10.97
CA PRO A 258 -0.78 5.10 10.77
C PRO A 258 -0.70 3.65 10.28
N TYR A 259 -0.35 2.71 11.17
CA TYR A 259 -0.13 1.29 10.84
C TYR A 259 -1.36 0.63 10.19
N ASN A 260 -2.57 1.04 10.55
CA ASN A 260 -3.82 0.60 9.92
C ASN A 260 -3.93 0.98 8.42
N HIS A 261 -3.05 1.86 7.94
CA HIS A 261 -2.94 2.28 6.54
C HIS A 261 -1.59 1.91 5.91
N GLN A 262 -0.78 1.06 6.55
CA GLN A 262 0.56 0.70 6.05
C GLN A 262 0.56 0.14 4.62
N HIS A 263 -0.47 -0.62 4.27
CA HIS A 263 -0.68 -1.12 2.92
C HIS A 263 -0.79 -0.03 1.84
N LYS A 264 -1.23 1.19 2.21
CA LYS A 264 -1.39 2.31 1.26
C LYS A 264 -0.09 3.04 0.98
N TYR A 265 0.84 3.05 1.94
CA TYR A 265 2.10 3.75 1.79
C TYR A 265 3.30 2.81 1.61
N PHE A 266 3.17 1.52 1.90
CA PHE A 266 4.24 0.55 1.80
C PHE A 266 4.91 0.62 0.43
N PHE A 267 4.17 0.49 -0.67
CA PHE A 267 4.75 0.49 -2.01
C PHE A 267 5.48 1.80 -2.38
N LEU A 268 4.92 2.95 -1.99
CA LEU A 268 5.43 4.27 -2.39
C LEU A 268 6.44 4.89 -1.41
N VAL A 269 6.58 4.33 -0.22
CA VAL A 269 7.45 4.87 0.84
C VAL A 269 8.42 3.80 1.34
N GLY A 270 8.00 2.55 1.49
CA GLY A 270 8.81 1.43 1.97
C GLY A 270 10.01 1.15 1.06
N PRO A 271 9.82 0.49 -0.11
CA PRO A 271 10.93 0.26 -1.03
C PRO A 271 11.64 1.56 -1.44
N PRO A 272 10.97 2.67 -1.80
CA PRO A 272 11.65 3.92 -2.17
C PRO A 272 12.60 4.52 -1.13
N LEU A 273 12.44 4.20 0.16
CA LEU A 273 13.35 4.67 1.21
C LEU A 273 14.31 3.58 1.71
N LEU A 274 14.09 2.31 1.39
CA LEU A 274 14.86 1.20 1.95
C LEU A 274 16.33 1.21 1.49
N ILE A 275 16.62 0.89 0.24
CA ILE A 275 17.99 0.90 -0.30
C ILE A 275 18.56 2.32 -0.39
N PRO A 276 17.93 3.29 -1.09
CA PRO A 276 18.56 4.60 -1.34
C PRO A 276 18.80 5.43 -0.09
N VAL A 277 18.05 5.21 1.00
CA VAL A 277 18.14 6.02 2.22
C VAL A 277 18.54 5.17 3.42
N LEU A 278 17.67 4.28 3.90
CA LEU A 278 17.86 3.58 5.18
C LEU A 278 19.10 2.68 5.18
N PHE A 279 19.24 1.81 4.19
CA PHE A 279 20.37 0.89 4.12
C PHE A 279 21.67 1.62 3.83
N ASN A 280 21.66 2.65 2.98
CA ASN A 280 22.86 3.47 2.75
C ASN A 280 23.32 4.17 4.05
N ILE A 281 22.40 4.80 4.79
CA ILE A 281 22.71 5.44 6.08
C ILE A 281 23.22 4.41 7.09
N GLN A 282 22.51 3.29 7.27
CA GLN A 282 22.91 2.25 8.23
C GLN A 282 24.26 1.62 7.87
N SER A 283 24.52 1.41 6.57
CA SER A 283 25.79 0.88 6.08
C SER A 283 26.94 1.86 6.37
N LEU A 284 26.78 3.14 6.03
CA LEU A 284 27.74 4.20 6.33
C LEU A 284 27.99 4.35 7.83
N GLN A 285 26.92 4.44 8.62
CA GLN A 285 27.00 4.52 10.08
C GLN A 285 27.74 3.31 10.66
N SER A 286 27.49 2.11 10.16
CA SER A 286 28.18 0.90 10.61
C SER A 286 29.67 0.93 10.27
N MET A 287 30.03 1.37 9.06
CA MET A 287 31.43 1.48 8.64
C MET A 287 32.22 2.46 9.51
N ILE A 288 31.63 3.62 9.82
CA ILE A 288 32.28 4.67 10.61
C ILE A 288 32.34 4.26 12.09
N SER A 289 31.20 3.89 12.69
CA SER A 289 31.11 3.59 14.13
C SER A 289 31.94 2.37 14.54
N HIS A 290 32.00 1.34 13.70
CA HIS A 290 32.80 0.14 13.95
C HIS A 290 34.19 0.17 13.28
N ARG A 291 34.62 1.33 12.75
CA ARG A 291 35.94 1.55 12.14
C ARG A 291 36.29 0.54 11.04
N LYS A 292 35.30 0.18 10.20
CA LYS A 292 35.47 -0.73 9.06
C LYS A 292 36.00 0.02 7.84
N TRP A 293 37.24 0.51 7.94
CA TRP A 293 37.85 1.36 6.92
C TRP A 293 38.00 0.69 5.55
N ASN A 294 38.27 -0.62 5.51
CA ASN A 294 38.35 -1.35 4.24
C ASN A 294 37.00 -1.34 3.49
N ASP A 295 35.89 -1.54 4.20
CA ASP A 295 34.55 -1.47 3.60
C ASP A 295 34.27 -0.05 3.10
N LEU A 296 34.67 0.97 3.87
CA LEU A 296 34.51 2.38 3.47
C LEU A 296 35.30 2.72 2.21
N VAL A 297 36.54 2.24 2.07
CA VAL A 297 37.34 2.44 0.86
C VAL A 297 36.63 1.84 -0.34
N TRP A 298 36.21 0.57 -0.27
CA TRP A 298 35.48 -0.06 -1.38
C TRP A 298 34.17 0.66 -1.70
N HIS A 299 33.41 1.07 -0.68
CA HIS A 299 32.21 1.88 -0.83
C HIS A 299 32.47 3.20 -1.57
N ILE A 300 33.54 3.93 -1.22
CA ILE A 300 33.94 5.16 -1.91
C ILE A 300 34.31 4.89 -3.37
N THR A 301 35.02 3.78 -3.66
CA THR A 301 35.38 3.46 -5.04
C THR A 301 34.17 3.24 -5.96
N TYR A 302 33.05 2.73 -5.44
CA TYR A 302 31.79 2.64 -6.19
C TYR A 302 31.31 4.02 -6.65
N TYR A 303 31.21 4.96 -5.71
CA TYR A 303 30.69 6.30 -6.00
C TYR A 303 31.66 7.09 -6.90
N ILE A 304 32.97 6.97 -6.69
CA ILE A 304 33.97 7.56 -7.59
C ILE A 304 33.77 7.04 -9.02
N ARG A 305 33.73 5.71 -9.19
CA ARG A 305 33.53 5.08 -10.50
C ARG A 305 32.22 5.53 -11.15
N TYR A 306 31.12 5.49 -10.41
CA TYR A 306 29.80 5.88 -10.90
C TYR A 306 29.78 7.35 -11.36
N TYR A 307 30.24 8.27 -10.52
CA TYR A 307 30.20 9.70 -10.83
C TYR A 307 31.22 10.11 -11.90
N LEU A 308 32.37 9.43 -12.01
CA LEU A 308 33.30 9.65 -13.13
C LEU A 308 32.67 9.28 -14.47
N CYS A 309 31.84 8.24 -14.53
CA CYS A 309 31.10 7.89 -15.75
C CYS A 309 29.91 8.82 -16.01
N ALA A 310 29.13 9.15 -14.96
CA ALA A 310 27.86 9.83 -15.10
C ALA A 310 27.98 11.35 -15.30
N ILE A 311 28.89 12.01 -14.57
CA ILE A 311 28.98 13.49 -14.57
C ILE A 311 29.30 14.08 -15.95
N PRO A 312 30.23 13.51 -16.75
CA PRO A 312 30.49 14.01 -18.10
C PRO A 312 29.27 13.96 -19.04
N LEU A 313 28.30 13.08 -18.76
CA LEU A 313 27.13 12.86 -19.60
C LEU A 313 25.91 13.64 -19.11
N TYR A 314 25.65 13.64 -17.80
CA TYR A 314 24.43 14.18 -17.20
C TYR A 314 24.64 15.44 -16.34
N GLY A 315 25.89 15.89 -16.17
CA GLY A 315 26.24 16.86 -15.13
C GLY A 315 26.04 16.32 -13.72
N PHE A 316 26.39 17.10 -12.70
CA PHE A 316 26.32 16.67 -11.31
C PHE A 316 24.89 16.30 -10.87
N PHE A 317 23.94 17.22 -11.03
CA PHE A 317 22.55 17.01 -10.60
C PHE A 317 21.84 15.89 -11.36
N GLY A 318 22.07 15.78 -12.68
CA GLY A 318 21.52 14.68 -13.47
C GLY A 318 22.09 13.32 -13.07
N SER A 319 23.39 13.26 -12.73
CA SER A 319 24.03 12.03 -12.24
C SER A 319 23.47 11.57 -10.89
N VAL A 320 23.22 12.53 -9.99
CA VAL A 320 22.56 12.25 -8.70
C VAL A 320 21.14 11.76 -8.94
N ALA A 321 20.36 12.43 -9.80
CA ALA A 321 18.99 11.99 -10.12
C ALA A 321 18.94 10.59 -10.72
N LEU A 322 19.83 10.27 -11.67
CA LEU A 322 19.96 8.92 -12.24
C LEU A 322 20.30 7.88 -11.17
N ASN A 323 21.20 8.21 -10.23
CA ASN A 323 21.59 7.29 -9.16
C ASN A 323 20.39 6.98 -8.27
N TYR A 324 19.68 8.00 -7.80
CA TYR A 324 18.49 7.82 -6.97
C TYR A 324 17.36 7.08 -7.70
N PHE A 325 17.16 7.36 -8.98
CA PHE A 325 16.15 6.65 -9.77
C PHE A 325 16.48 5.17 -9.95
N MET A 326 17.74 4.85 -10.26
CA MET A 326 18.22 3.46 -10.32
C MET A 326 18.06 2.76 -8.95
N ARG A 327 18.47 3.42 -7.84
CA ARG A 327 18.31 2.88 -6.49
C ARG A 327 16.84 2.69 -6.10
N PHE A 328 15.96 3.57 -6.56
CA PHE A 328 14.51 3.44 -6.38
C PHE A 328 14.00 2.15 -7.05
N LEU A 329 14.35 1.91 -8.32
CA LEU A 329 13.93 0.70 -9.04
C LEU A 329 14.52 -0.56 -8.41
N GLU A 330 15.81 -0.52 -8.06
CA GLU A 330 16.52 -1.61 -7.39
C GLU A 330 15.85 -1.98 -6.06
N SER A 331 15.43 -0.99 -5.28
CA SER A 331 14.81 -1.21 -3.98
C SER A 331 13.47 -1.94 -4.08
N HIS A 332 12.66 -1.65 -5.11
CA HIS A 332 11.43 -2.42 -5.37
C HIS A 332 11.75 -3.86 -5.74
N TRP A 333 12.70 -4.06 -6.66
CA TRP A 333 13.11 -5.40 -7.05
C TRP A 333 13.62 -6.19 -5.84
N PHE A 334 14.48 -5.59 -5.01
CA PHE A 334 14.99 -6.21 -3.80
C PHE A 334 13.88 -6.60 -2.82
N VAL A 335 12.95 -5.69 -2.53
CA VAL A 335 11.81 -5.98 -1.63
C VAL A 335 10.95 -7.09 -2.21
N TRP A 336 10.64 -7.05 -3.51
CA TRP A 336 9.87 -8.10 -4.15
C TRP A 336 10.54 -9.46 -4.03
N VAL A 337 11.84 -9.57 -4.30
CA VAL A 337 12.51 -10.87 -4.27
C VAL A 337 12.68 -11.39 -2.84
N THR A 338 13.08 -10.54 -1.91
CA THR A 338 13.43 -11.00 -0.55
C THR A 338 12.22 -11.17 0.37
N GLN A 339 11.18 -10.35 0.18
CA GLN A 339 10.05 -10.32 1.11
C GLN A 339 8.92 -11.27 0.73
N ILE A 340 8.77 -11.63 -0.55
CA ILE A 340 7.71 -12.56 -0.98
C ILE A 340 7.85 -13.93 -0.33
N ASN A 341 9.06 -14.37 0.02
CA ASN A 341 9.29 -15.68 0.62
C ASN A 341 9.11 -15.71 2.15
N HIS A 342 9.12 -14.55 2.81
CA HIS A 342 9.11 -14.43 4.29
C HIS A 342 7.89 -13.73 4.86
N LEU A 343 7.44 -12.59 4.29
CA LEU A 343 6.35 -11.80 4.87
C LEU A 343 5.00 -12.54 4.95
N PRO A 344 4.64 -13.39 3.97
CA PRO A 344 3.41 -14.18 4.05
C PRO A 344 3.48 -15.33 5.06
N MET A 345 4.68 -15.62 5.57
CA MET A 345 4.93 -16.70 6.52
C MET A 345 4.67 -16.23 7.96
N LYS A 346 4.61 -17.17 8.90
CA LYS A 346 4.29 -16.85 10.29
C LYS A 346 5.40 -15.96 10.88
N ILE A 347 5.03 -14.80 11.43
CA ILE A 347 5.90 -13.90 12.20
C ILE A 347 5.34 -13.86 13.62
N ASP A 348 6.14 -14.32 14.58
CA ASP A 348 5.68 -14.52 15.97
C ASP A 348 6.84 -14.45 16.97
N HIS A 349 6.53 -14.59 18.25
CA HIS A 349 7.56 -14.85 19.27
C HIS A 349 8.15 -16.24 19.09
N GLU A 350 9.30 -16.47 19.72
CA GLU A 350 9.98 -17.75 19.65
C GLU A 350 9.13 -18.88 20.24
N GLY A 351 8.92 -19.94 19.46
CA GLY A 351 8.18 -21.12 19.88
C GLY A 351 9.07 -22.31 20.28
N HIS A 352 10.38 -22.11 20.45
CA HIS A 352 11.40 -23.12 20.78
C HIS A 352 11.33 -24.45 20.01
N ARG A 353 10.89 -24.41 18.75
CA ARG A 353 10.87 -25.58 17.85
C ARG A 353 12.27 -25.98 17.39
N GLU A 354 12.40 -27.19 16.88
CA GLU A 354 13.60 -27.65 16.19
C GLU A 354 13.95 -26.74 15.00
N TRP A 355 15.26 -26.58 14.75
CA TRP A 355 15.79 -25.59 13.82
C TRP A 355 15.21 -25.74 12.41
N LEU A 356 15.11 -26.97 11.88
CA LEU A 356 14.53 -27.25 10.56
C LEU A 356 13.09 -26.71 10.44
N THR A 357 12.21 -27.07 11.38
CA THR A 357 10.80 -26.68 11.33
C THR A 357 10.64 -25.17 11.49
N MET A 358 11.46 -24.53 12.31
CA MET A 358 11.47 -23.07 12.42
C MET A 358 11.84 -22.41 11.08
N GLN A 359 12.89 -22.89 10.39
CA GLN A 359 13.27 -22.36 9.07
C GLN A 359 12.13 -22.56 8.05
N LEU A 360 11.51 -23.75 8.01
CA LEU A 360 10.39 -24.06 7.12
C LEU A 360 9.13 -23.23 7.41
N GLN A 361 8.86 -22.90 8.67
CA GLN A 361 7.71 -22.06 9.05
C GLN A 361 7.89 -20.59 8.66
N ALA A 362 9.14 -20.14 8.55
CA ALA A 362 9.49 -18.77 8.22
C ALA A 362 9.72 -18.55 6.72
N THR A 363 9.75 -19.61 5.91
CA THR A 363 10.09 -19.54 4.47
C THR A 363 9.08 -20.28 3.59
N CYS A 364 8.87 -19.76 2.38
CA CYS A 364 8.21 -20.48 1.29
C CYS A 364 9.03 -20.31 0.01
N ASN A 365 8.81 -21.18 -0.98
CA ASN A 365 9.44 -21.10 -2.29
C ASN A 365 8.54 -20.43 -3.33
N VAL A 366 9.16 -19.93 -4.39
CA VAL A 366 8.49 -19.53 -5.64
C VAL A 366 8.79 -20.58 -6.71
N GLU A 367 7.83 -20.83 -7.60
CA GLU A 367 7.96 -21.81 -8.70
C GLU A 367 9.26 -21.63 -9.49
N GLN A 368 9.84 -22.77 -9.88
CA GLN A 368 11.03 -22.79 -10.70
C GLN A 368 10.68 -22.44 -12.15
N SER A 369 11.43 -21.49 -12.72
CA SER A 369 11.51 -21.27 -14.16
C SER A 369 12.82 -20.56 -14.48
N PHE A 370 13.28 -20.65 -15.73
CA PHE A 370 14.48 -19.93 -16.15
C PHE A 370 14.42 -18.43 -15.81
N PHE A 371 13.24 -17.81 -15.99
CA PHE A 371 13.03 -16.42 -15.63
C PHE A 371 13.11 -16.20 -14.11
N ASN A 372 12.41 -16.99 -13.30
CA ASN A 372 12.41 -16.81 -11.84
C ASN A 372 13.81 -17.05 -11.25
N ASP A 373 14.53 -18.06 -11.73
CA ASP A 373 15.87 -18.41 -11.28
C ASP A 373 16.87 -17.26 -11.56
N TRP A 374 16.73 -16.57 -12.72
CA TRP A 374 17.52 -15.39 -13.07
C TRP A 374 17.06 -14.14 -12.32
N PHE A 375 15.76 -13.86 -12.30
CA PHE A 375 15.16 -12.64 -11.75
C PHE A 375 15.38 -12.53 -10.24
N THR A 376 15.23 -13.65 -9.52
CA THR A 376 15.42 -13.73 -8.06
C THR A 376 16.84 -14.08 -7.65
N GLY A 377 17.71 -14.43 -8.60
CA GLY A 377 19.04 -14.97 -8.29
C GLY A 377 18.96 -16.28 -7.52
N HIS A 378 18.03 -17.15 -7.88
CA HIS A 378 17.69 -18.45 -7.24
C HIS A 378 17.10 -18.35 -5.82
N LEU A 379 16.76 -17.16 -5.34
CA LEU A 379 16.05 -16.98 -4.07
C LEU A 379 14.57 -17.42 -4.15
N ASN A 380 14.09 -17.81 -5.33
CA ASN A 380 12.87 -18.62 -5.43
C ASN A 380 12.97 -19.97 -4.68
N PHE A 381 14.17 -20.45 -4.36
CA PHE A 381 14.44 -21.58 -3.48
C PHE A 381 14.80 -21.13 -2.05
N GLN A 382 13.97 -20.29 -1.43
CA GLN A 382 14.23 -19.73 -0.10
C GLN A 382 14.30 -20.79 1.00
N ILE A 383 13.51 -21.87 0.91
CA ILE A 383 13.54 -22.99 1.85
C ILE A 383 14.95 -23.62 1.84
N GLU A 384 15.42 -24.08 0.67
CA GLU A 384 16.72 -24.74 0.55
C GLU A 384 17.86 -23.78 0.90
N HIS A 385 17.71 -22.50 0.54
CA HIS A 385 18.65 -21.46 0.90
C HIS A 385 18.82 -21.33 2.42
N HIS A 386 17.72 -21.33 3.18
CA HIS A 386 17.76 -21.25 4.64
C HIS A 386 18.28 -22.52 5.31
N LEU A 387 17.98 -23.69 4.75
CA LEU A 387 18.46 -24.96 5.28
C LEU A 387 19.94 -25.21 4.97
N PHE A 388 20.43 -24.72 3.83
CA PHE A 388 21.80 -24.93 3.35
C PHE A 388 22.44 -23.63 2.86
N PRO A 389 22.65 -22.62 3.71
CA PRO A 389 23.18 -21.31 3.27
C PRO A 389 24.56 -21.41 2.61
N LEU A 390 25.39 -22.39 3.03
CA LEU A 390 26.71 -22.66 2.41
C LEU A 390 26.63 -23.35 1.05
N MET A 391 25.46 -23.84 0.63
CA MET A 391 25.28 -24.51 -0.65
C MET A 391 25.25 -23.48 -1.79
N PRO A 392 26.08 -23.63 -2.84
CA PRO A 392 26.01 -22.78 -4.02
C PRO A 392 24.62 -22.84 -4.68
N ARG A 393 24.06 -21.67 -4.99
CA ARG A 393 22.65 -21.56 -5.41
C ARG A 393 22.23 -22.38 -6.65
N HIS A 394 23.16 -22.71 -7.54
CA HIS A 394 22.86 -23.53 -8.72
C HIS A 394 22.54 -25.00 -8.38
N ASN A 395 22.75 -25.41 -7.12
CA ASN A 395 22.45 -26.74 -6.63
C ASN A 395 21.14 -26.82 -5.81
N TYR A 396 20.46 -25.70 -5.52
CA TYR A 396 19.22 -25.72 -4.75
C TYR A 396 18.14 -26.59 -5.38
N GLN A 397 17.98 -26.50 -6.72
CA GLN A 397 17.07 -27.35 -7.48
C GLN A 397 17.33 -28.86 -7.33
N LEU A 398 18.58 -29.25 -7.02
CA LEU A 398 18.97 -30.66 -6.87
C LEU A 398 18.59 -31.21 -5.50
N VAL A 399 18.63 -30.37 -4.46
CA VAL A 399 18.29 -30.77 -3.08
C VAL A 399 16.79 -30.58 -2.78
N ALA A 400 16.12 -29.65 -3.45
CA ALA A 400 14.71 -29.32 -3.22
C ALA A 400 13.74 -30.53 -3.22
N PRO A 401 13.82 -31.50 -4.15
CA PRO A 401 12.96 -32.68 -4.12
C PRO A 401 13.15 -33.54 -2.85
N ARG A 402 14.36 -33.57 -2.29
CA ARG A 402 14.67 -34.34 -1.08
C ARG A 402 14.18 -33.62 0.17
N VAL A 403 14.31 -32.30 0.21
CA VAL A 403 13.71 -31.49 1.28
C VAL A 403 12.19 -31.65 1.27
N ARG A 404 11.56 -31.63 0.09
CA ARG A 404 10.13 -31.89 -0.04
C ARG A 404 9.74 -33.27 0.48
N ALA A 405 10.49 -34.31 0.12
CA ALA A 405 10.25 -35.67 0.61
C ALA A 405 10.43 -35.79 2.14
N LEU A 406 11.41 -35.09 2.72
CA LEU A 406 11.60 -35.01 4.16
C LEU A 406 10.41 -34.33 4.84
N CYS A 407 9.94 -33.20 4.30
CA CYS A 407 8.76 -32.50 4.78
C CYS A 407 7.51 -33.39 4.72
N GLU A 408 7.32 -34.13 3.62
CA GLU A 408 6.21 -35.08 3.45
C GLU A 408 6.27 -36.22 4.48
N LYS A 409 7.46 -36.81 4.71
CA LYS A 409 7.66 -37.86 5.73
C LYS A 409 7.20 -37.41 7.12
N HIS A 410 7.49 -36.16 7.48
CA HIS A 410 7.21 -35.61 8.82
C HIS A 410 5.91 -34.79 8.90
N GLY A 411 5.10 -34.76 7.84
CA GLY A 411 3.84 -34.01 7.80
C GLY A 411 4.01 -32.49 7.92
N ILE A 412 5.17 -31.95 7.51
CA ILE A 412 5.46 -30.52 7.53
C ILE A 412 5.09 -29.90 6.17
N PRO A 413 4.35 -28.78 6.13
CA PRO A 413 4.02 -28.12 4.86
C PRO A 413 5.26 -27.62 4.13
N TYR A 414 5.50 -28.11 2.91
CA TYR A 414 6.47 -27.55 1.97
C TYR A 414 5.75 -26.56 1.04
N GLN A 415 5.88 -25.25 1.32
CA GLN A 415 5.09 -24.23 0.63
C GLN A 415 5.77 -23.74 -0.65
N VAL A 416 5.05 -23.78 -1.77
CA VAL A 416 5.48 -23.24 -3.06
C VAL A 416 4.36 -22.40 -3.65
N LYS A 417 4.69 -21.25 -4.23
CA LYS A 417 3.72 -20.35 -4.88
C LYS A 417 4.20 -19.83 -6.22
N THR A 418 3.27 -19.39 -7.06
CA THR A 418 3.61 -18.67 -8.29
C THR A 418 4.21 -17.30 -7.93
N LEU A 419 5.04 -16.74 -8.81
CA LEU A 419 5.59 -15.39 -8.60
C LEU A 419 4.47 -14.34 -8.45
N TRP A 420 3.39 -14.50 -9.21
CA TRP A 420 2.21 -13.63 -9.13
C TRP A 420 1.47 -13.76 -7.80
N GLN A 421 1.26 -14.99 -7.31
CA GLN A 421 0.63 -15.20 -6.00
C GLN A 421 1.48 -14.61 -4.89
N GLY A 422 2.81 -14.78 -4.94
CA GLY A 422 3.72 -14.14 -3.99
C GLY A 422 3.61 -12.61 -4.02
N LEU A 423 3.45 -12.02 -5.20
CA LEU A 423 3.27 -10.57 -5.37
C LEU A 423 1.93 -10.10 -4.81
N VAL A 424 0.84 -10.83 -5.09
CA VAL A 424 -0.48 -10.60 -4.52
C VAL A 424 -0.47 -10.74 -3.00
N ASP A 425 0.26 -11.70 -2.42
CA ASP A 425 0.34 -11.87 -0.96
C ASP A 425 1.05 -10.67 -0.29
N VAL A 426 1.98 -10.01 -1.00
CA VAL A 426 2.69 -8.81 -0.53
C VAL A 426 1.90 -7.52 -0.79
N GLU A 427 1.16 -7.43 -1.89
CA GLU A 427 0.38 -6.24 -2.28
C GLU A 427 -1.06 -6.23 -1.71
N VAL A 428 -1.71 -7.39 -1.59
CA VAL A 428 -3.10 -7.52 -1.12
C VAL A 428 -3.15 -7.54 0.39
N PHE A 429 -2.97 -6.35 0.92
CA PHE A 429 -3.44 -5.99 2.25
C PHE A 429 -4.67 -5.05 2.11
N SER A 430 -5.60 -5.39 1.22
CA SER A 430 -6.83 -4.63 0.99
C SER A 430 -8.03 -5.53 0.71
N ALA A 431 -8.71 -5.85 1.80
CA ALA A 431 -10.09 -6.25 1.85
C ALA A 431 -11.02 -5.05 1.54
N PHE A 432 -11.75 -5.06 0.42
CA PHE A 432 -12.99 -4.27 0.26
C PHE A 432 -13.99 -5.06 -0.58
N HIS A 433 -15.20 -5.30 -0.08
CA HIS A 433 -16.26 -6.01 -0.82
C HIS A 433 -17.57 -5.22 -0.86
N PRO A 434 -18.39 -5.50 -1.89
CA PRO A 434 -19.84 -5.34 -1.93
C PRO A 434 -20.64 -6.63 -1.55
N ASP A 435 -20.03 -7.59 -0.86
CA ASP A 435 -20.68 -8.85 -0.43
C ASP A 435 -21.15 -8.73 1.03
N GLN A 436 -22.45 -8.93 1.29
CA GLN A 436 -23.00 -8.93 2.66
C GLN A 436 -22.35 -9.99 3.55
N LYS A 437 -22.01 -11.19 3.02
CA LYS A 437 -21.28 -12.22 3.79
C LYS A 437 -19.88 -11.77 4.16
N PHE A 438 -19.26 -10.98 3.30
CA PHE A 438 -17.98 -10.38 3.60
C PHE A 438 -18.10 -9.21 4.57
N VAL A 439 -19.05 -8.29 4.40
CA VAL A 439 -19.27 -7.19 5.36
C VAL A 439 -19.56 -7.75 6.74
N GLN A 440 -20.35 -8.83 6.83
CA GLN A 440 -20.55 -9.58 8.08
C GLN A 440 -19.23 -10.10 8.68
N LYS A 441 -18.23 -10.48 7.87
CA LYS A 441 -16.89 -10.87 8.34
C LYS A 441 -16.12 -9.71 9.00
N PHE A 442 -16.38 -8.44 8.64
CA PHE A 442 -15.79 -7.25 9.28
C PHE A 442 -16.64 -6.70 10.43
N LEU A 443 -17.95 -6.96 10.41
CA LEU A 443 -18.84 -6.60 11.51
C LEU A 443 -18.71 -7.59 12.68
N LYS A 444 -18.44 -8.87 12.42
CA LYS A 444 -18.33 -9.92 13.45
C LYS A 444 -17.27 -9.62 14.53
N PRO A 445 -16.06 -9.11 14.21
CA PRO A 445 -15.09 -8.68 15.22
C PRO A 445 -15.47 -7.37 15.94
N LEU A 446 -16.38 -6.58 15.40
CA LEU A 446 -16.89 -5.33 15.97
C LEU A 446 -18.19 -5.54 16.77
N LEU A 447 -18.72 -6.76 16.78
CA LEU A 447 -19.94 -7.12 17.47
C LEU A 447 -19.66 -7.18 18.98
N ILE A 448 -20.16 -6.18 19.72
CA ILE A 448 -20.00 -6.09 21.17
C ILE A 448 -21.00 -7.02 21.90
N GLY A 449 -22.13 -7.33 21.26
CA GLY A 449 -23.20 -8.19 21.77
C GLY A 449 -24.46 -8.06 20.90
N GLU A 450 -25.46 -8.89 21.18
CA GLU A 450 -26.79 -8.79 20.57
C GLU A 450 -27.73 -8.00 21.48
N LEU A 451 -28.71 -7.32 20.89
CA LEU A 451 -29.79 -6.69 21.65
C LEU A 451 -30.55 -7.77 22.43
N ALA A 452 -31.05 -7.43 23.62
CA ALA A 452 -31.91 -8.34 24.37
C ALA A 452 -33.12 -8.74 23.51
N ALA A 453 -33.60 -9.98 23.62
CA ALA A 453 -34.71 -10.47 22.79
C ALA A 453 -36.02 -9.68 22.96
N THR A 454 -36.13 -8.90 24.03
CA THR A 454 -37.26 -7.99 24.33
C THR A 454 -37.12 -6.61 23.67
N GLU A 455 -35.93 -6.27 23.18
CA GLU A 455 -35.64 -4.99 22.55
C GLU A 455 -35.85 -5.09 21.03
N SER A 456 -36.40 -4.04 20.44
CA SER A 456 -36.57 -3.96 18.99
C SER A 456 -35.21 -3.88 18.30
N SER A 457 -35.09 -4.53 17.13
CA SER A 457 -33.93 -4.37 16.24
C SER A 457 -33.84 -2.97 15.62
N GLN A 458 -34.86 -2.14 15.84
CA GLN A 458 -34.97 -0.76 15.37
C GLN A 458 -34.97 0.23 16.54
N ASP A 459 -34.37 1.39 16.33
CA ASP A 459 -34.37 2.51 17.29
C ASP A 459 -35.80 3.00 17.57
N ILE A 460 -36.07 3.48 18.80
CA ILE A 460 -37.39 3.71 19.41
C ILE A 460 -38.30 4.66 18.60
N ASN A 461 -37.71 5.52 17.76
CA ASN A 461 -38.41 6.56 17.01
C ASN A 461 -38.59 6.27 15.51
N LYS A 462 -38.28 5.05 15.04
CA LYS A 462 -38.43 4.69 13.62
C LYS A 462 -39.83 4.18 13.32
N ASN A 463 -40.42 4.63 12.21
CA ASN A 463 -41.70 4.12 11.75
C ASN A 463 -41.49 2.75 11.06
N ALA A 464 -41.77 1.67 11.78
CA ALA A 464 -41.59 0.31 11.26
C ALA A 464 -42.49 0.01 10.04
N ALA A 465 -43.68 0.62 9.97
CA ALA A 465 -44.64 0.38 8.89
C ALA A 465 -44.14 0.93 7.54
N ILE A 466 -43.58 2.15 7.51
CA ILE A 466 -43.02 2.70 6.27
C ILE A 466 -41.75 1.96 5.83
N ILE A 467 -40.92 1.51 6.77
CA ILE A 467 -39.72 0.72 6.44
C ILE A 467 -40.15 -0.59 5.75
N GLN A 468 -41.14 -1.29 6.33
CA GLN A 468 -41.65 -2.54 5.76
C GLN A 468 -42.28 -2.32 4.37
N ASP A 469 -43.12 -1.30 4.21
CA ASP A 469 -43.73 -1.00 2.92
C ASP A 469 -42.70 -0.56 1.87
N PHE A 470 -41.64 0.15 2.29
CA PHE A 470 -40.53 0.51 1.41
C PHE A 470 -39.73 -0.73 0.98
N ASP A 471 -39.49 -1.68 1.89
CA ASP A 471 -38.83 -2.95 1.54
C ASP A 471 -39.68 -3.76 0.55
N ILE A 472 -41.00 -3.81 0.73
CA ILE A 472 -41.93 -4.43 -0.22
C ILE A 472 -41.87 -3.73 -1.60
N LEU A 473 -41.90 -2.39 -1.60
CA LEU A 473 -41.79 -1.61 -2.83
C LEU A 473 -40.46 -1.88 -3.55
N ARG A 474 -39.35 -1.95 -2.80
CA ARG A 474 -38.03 -2.27 -3.35
C ARG A 474 -38.02 -3.67 -3.97
N GLU A 475 -38.52 -4.68 -3.26
CA GLU A 475 -38.61 -6.04 -3.79
C GLU A 475 -39.46 -6.10 -5.06
N GLN A 476 -40.56 -5.34 -5.10
CA GLN A 476 -41.39 -5.24 -6.29
C GLN A 476 -40.63 -4.61 -7.46
N ALA A 477 -39.94 -3.48 -7.23
CA ALA A 477 -39.12 -2.81 -8.24
C ALA A 477 -37.97 -3.72 -8.75
N GLU A 478 -37.38 -4.56 -7.87
CA GLU A 478 -36.41 -5.58 -8.25
C GLU A 478 -37.04 -6.67 -9.15
N LYS A 479 -38.24 -7.18 -8.81
CA LYS A 479 -38.98 -8.17 -9.61
C LYS A 479 -39.42 -7.62 -10.97
N GLU A 480 -39.80 -6.35 -11.03
CA GLU A 480 -40.15 -5.64 -12.27
C GLU A 480 -38.92 -5.31 -13.13
N GLY A 481 -37.70 -5.57 -12.60
CA GLY A 481 -36.45 -5.35 -13.32
C GLY A 481 -36.02 -3.88 -13.41
N LEU A 482 -36.57 -3.00 -12.56
CA LEU A 482 -36.30 -1.55 -12.58
C LEU A 482 -34.86 -1.21 -12.13
N PHE A 483 -34.16 -2.12 -11.47
CA PHE A 483 -32.72 -1.99 -11.19
C PHE A 483 -31.83 -2.42 -12.38
N GLY A 484 -32.42 -2.97 -13.44
CA GLY A 484 -31.73 -3.35 -14.65
C GLY A 484 -31.42 -2.14 -15.53
N ALA A 485 -30.14 -1.89 -15.77
CA ALA A 485 -29.72 -0.82 -16.67
C ALA A 485 -29.83 -1.22 -18.15
N LYS A 486 -30.32 -0.32 -19.01
CA LYS A 486 -30.22 -0.43 -20.48
C LYS A 486 -28.87 0.12 -20.96
N PRO A 487 -27.86 -0.70 -21.33
CA PRO A 487 -26.51 -0.20 -21.60
C PRO A 487 -26.46 0.81 -22.75
N LEU A 488 -27.26 0.60 -23.79
CA LEU A 488 -27.35 1.50 -24.94
C LEU A 488 -27.71 2.93 -24.53
N PHE A 489 -28.59 3.12 -23.55
CA PHE A 489 -28.98 4.44 -23.04
C PHE A 489 -27.77 5.22 -22.50
N PHE A 490 -26.95 4.58 -21.66
CA PHE A 490 -25.76 5.19 -21.08
C PHE A 490 -24.63 5.35 -22.09
N CYS A 491 -24.47 4.40 -23.02
CA CYS A 491 -23.52 4.51 -24.12
C CYS A 491 -23.83 5.69 -25.04
N LEU A 492 -25.11 5.95 -25.35
CA LEU A 492 -25.51 7.11 -26.15
C LEU A 492 -25.24 8.43 -25.42
N HIS A 493 -25.43 8.49 -24.10
CA HIS A 493 -25.07 9.67 -23.31
C HIS A 493 -23.55 9.91 -23.29
N LEU A 494 -22.75 8.85 -23.11
CA LEU A 494 -21.30 8.95 -23.20
C LEU A 494 -20.86 9.40 -24.60
N GLY A 495 -21.46 8.82 -25.65
CA GLY A 495 -21.23 9.20 -27.04
C GLY A 495 -21.56 10.67 -27.30
N HIS A 496 -22.69 11.16 -26.79
CA HIS A 496 -23.08 12.56 -26.88
C HIS A 496 -22.06 13.50 -26.22
N ILE A 497 -21.56 13.16 -25.02
CA ILE A 497 -20.52 13.93 -24.33
C ILE A 497 -19.24 14.00 -25.16
N LEU A 498 -18.75 12.85 -25.64
CA LEU A 498 -17.53 12.77 -26.43
C LEU A 498 -17.67 13.51 -27.77
N LEU A 499 -18.85 13.42 -28.40
CA LEU A 499 -19.17 14.15 -29.62
C LEU A 499 -19.15 15.67 -29.39
N LEU A 500 -19.72 16.16 -28.29
CA LEU A 500 -19.67 17.58 -27.95
C LEU A 500 -18.24 18.08 -27.71
N GLU A 501 -17.39 17.31 -27.00
CA GLU A 501 -15.97 17.65 -26.82
C GLU A 501 -15.23 17.71 -28.17
N ALA A 502 -15.45 16.73 -29.03
CA ALA A 502 -14.83 16.68 -30.36
C ALA A 502 -15.29 17.83 -31.25
N LEU A 503 -16.59 18.11 -31.31
CA LEU A 503 -17.14 19.22 -32.10
C LEU A 503 -16.69 20.59 -31.57
N ALA A 504 -16.60 20.77 -30.25
CA ALA A 504 -16.12 22.02 -29.66
C ALA A 504 -14.66 22.30 -30.06
N TRP A 505 -13.81 21.27 -30.04
CA TRP A 505 -12.43 21.39 -30.50
C TRP A 505 -12.33 21.60 -32.02
N LEU A 506 -13.04 20.80 -32.83
CA LEU A 506 -13.07 20.94 -34.29
C LEU A 506 -13.53 22.33 -34.74
N LEU A 507 -14.51 22.91 -34.03
CA LEU A 507 -15.04 24.24 -34.31
C LEU A 507 -13.92 25.30 -34.28
N VAL A 508 -13.14 25.34 -33.21
CA VAL A 508 -12.08 26.35 -33.03
C VAL A 508 -10.81 26.00 -33.79
N TRP A 509 -10.57 24.72 -34.05
CA TRP A 509 -9.45 24.24 -34.85
C TRP A 509 -9.63 24.58 -36.34
N TYR A 510 -10.83 24.40 -36.90
CA TYR A 510 -11.08 24.61 -38.33
C TYR A 510 -11.45 26.06 -38.67
N TRP A 511 -12.31 26.71 -37.87
CA TRP A 511 -12.79 28.08 -38.15
C TRP A 511 -12.06 29.17 -37.35
N GLY A 512 -11.07 28.80 -36.53
CA GLY A 512 -10.25 29.73 -35.75
C GLY A 512 -10.88 30.17 -34.42
N THR A 513 -10.23 31.13 -33.75
CA THR A 513 -10.48 31.48 -32.34
C THR A 513 -11.17 32.83 -32.14
N SER A 514 -12.13 33.19 -33.00
CA SER A 514 -12.91 34.42 -32.81
C SER A 514 -13.70 34.39 -31.50
N TRP A 515 -14.08 35.56 -30.96
CA TRP A 515 -14.84 35.64 -29.70
C TRP A 515 -16.15 34.85 -29.76
N THR A 516 -16.88 34.91 -30.87
CA THR A 516 -18.14 34.16 -31.05
C THR A 516 -17.91 32.65 -31.07
N LEU A 517 -16.88 32.18 -31.77
CA LEU A 517 -16.55 30.74 -31.83
C LEU A 517 -16.02 30.23 -30.49
N THR A 518 -15.24 31.05 -29.79
CA THR A 518 -14.74 30.75 -28.45
C THR A 518 -15.88 30.67 -27.43
N LEU A 519 -16.86 31.58 -27.52
CA LEU A 519 -18.07 31.53 -26.70
C LEU A 519 -18.88 30.26 -26.99
N LEU A 520 -19.11 29.93 -28.26
CA LEU A 520 -19.83 28.71 -28.65
C LEU A 520 -19.11 27.45 -28.15
N CYS A 521 -17.78 27.39 -28.34
CA CYS A 521 -16.92 26.34 -27.82
C CYS A 521 -17.06 26.21 -26.29
N SER A 522 -17.04 27.33 -25.55
CA SER A 522 -17.18 27.32 -24.10
C SER A 522 -18.53 26.76 -23.63
N VAL A 523 -19.63 27.09 -24.34
CA VAL A 523 -20.98 26.55 -24.04
C VAL A 523 -21.06 25.06 -24.34
N MET A 524 -20.47 24.60 -25.46
CA MET A 524 -20.42 23.18 -25.81
C MET A 524 -19.61 22.39 -24.77
N LEU A 525 -18.43 22.89 -24.39
CA LEU A 525 -17.61 22.28 -23.36
C LEU A 525 -18.31 22.27 -22.01
N ALA A 526 -18.92 23.38 -21.57
CA ALA A 526 -19.69 23.44 -20.33
C ALA A 526 -20.85 22.44 -20.33
N THR A 527 -21.54 22.29 -21.46
CA THR A 527 -22.60 21.29 -21.63
C THR A 527 -22.04 19.87 -21.50
N ALA A 528 -20.94 19.56 -22.21
CA ALA A 528 -20.29 18.26 -22.12
C ALA A 528 -19.83 17.94 -20.69
N GLN A 529 -19.23 18.92 -19.99
CA GLN A 529 -18.79 18.78 -18.60
C GLN A 529 -19.97 18.55 -17.66
N SER A 530 -21.07 19.33 -17.76
CA SER A 530 -22.28 19.13 -16.95
C SER A 530 -22.88 17.75 -17.18
N GLN A 531 -23.06 17.34 -18.44
CA GLN A 531 -23.58 16.01 -18.80
C GLN A 531 -22.70 14.87 -18.30
N ALA A 532 -21.37 15.02 -18.36
CA ALA A 532 -20.43 14.09 -17.74
C ALA A 532 -20.60 14.03 -16.21
N GLY A 533 -21.00 15.13 -15.57
CA GLY A 533 -21.35 15.19 -14.14
C GLY A 533 -22.57 14.35 -13.78
N TRP A 534 -23.57 14.32 -14.66
CA TRP A 534 -24.76 13.49 -14.48
C TRP A 534 -24.47 12.03 -14.76
N LEU A 535 -23.71 11.74 -15.82
CA LEU A 535 -23.34 10.37 -16.17
C LEU A 535 -22.41 9.73 -15.14
N GLN A 536 -21.45 10.47 -14.58
CA GLN A 536 -20.59 9.94 -13.52
C GLN A 536 -21.39 9.61 -12.25
N HIS A 537 -22.48 10.35 -11.98
CA HIS A 537 -23.34 10.11 -10.82
C HIS A 537 -24.02 8.73 -10.93
N ASP A 538 -24.50 8.34 -12.11
CA ASP A 538 -25.06 6.98 -12.32
C ASP A 538 -24.03 5.88 -12.03
N PHE A 539 -22.80 6.06 -12.52
CA PHE A 539 -21.73 5.09 -12.27
C PHE A 539 -21.30 5.06 -10.80
N GLY A 540 -21.34 6.20 -10.11
CA GLY A 540 -21.06 6.31 -8.68
C GLY A 540 -22.09 5.59 -7.80
N HIS A 541 -23.36 5.57 -8.22
CA HIS A 541 -24.42 4.74 -7.62
C HIS A 541 -24.35 3.26 -7.96
N LEU A 542 -23.36 2.86 -8.79
CA LEU A 542 -23.18 1.49 -9.27
C LEU A 542 -24.40 0.96 -10.04
N SER A 543 -25.22 1.84 -10.62
CA SER A 543 -26.51 1.46 -11.21
C SER A 543 -26.42 1.03 -12.68
N VAL A 544 -25.25 1.12 -13.34
CA VAL A 544 -25.15 0.86 -14.79
C VAL A 544 -24.72 -0.57 -15.13
N PHE A 545 -23.67 -1.09 -14.50
CA PHE A 545 -23.17 -2.44 -14.77
C PHE A 545 -23.54 -3.42 -13.65
N LYS A 546 -23.86 -4.67 -14.03
CA LYS A 546 -24.09 -5.75 -13.05
C LYS A 546 -22.86 -6.04 -12.17
N LYS A 547 -21.64 -5.87 -12.69
CA LYS A 547 -20.39 -6.04 -11.92
C LYS A 547 -19.87 -4.67 -11.51
N SER A 548 -19.80 -4.42 -10.19
CA SER A 548 -19.35 -3.15 -9.60
C SER A 548 -18.00 -2.66 -10.12
N ARG A 549 -17.05 -3.57 -10.42
CA ARG A 549 -15.75 -3.23 -11.00
C ARG A 549 -15.84 -2.37 -12.27
N TRP A 550 -16.84 -2.62 -13.11
CA TRP A 550 -17.03 -1.87 -14.35
C TRP A 550 -17.64 -0.49 -14.09
N ASN A 551 -18.57 -0.38 -13.12
CA ASN A 551 -19.05 0.93 -12.67
C ASN A 551 -17.88 1.77 -12.15
N HIS A 552 -17.02 1.23 -11.28
CA HIS A 552 -15.87 1.98 -10.76
C HIS A 552 -14.86 2.39 -11.83
N LEU A 553 -14.56 1.52 -12.79
CA LEU A 553 -13.64 1.84 -13.87
C LEU A 553 -14.19 2.96 -14.76
N VAL A 554 -15.44 2.84 -15.19
CA VAL A 554 -16.07 3.84 -16.06
C VAL A 554 -16.35 5.13 -15.28
N HIS A 555 -16.68 5.05 -13.99
CA HIS A 555 -16.79 6.20 -13.09
C HIS A 555 -15.51 7.02 -13.08
N LYS A 556 -14.36 6.37 -12.83
CA LYS A 556 -13.02 7.00 -12.84
C LYS A 556 -12.68 7.58 -14.22
N PHE A 557 -13.07 6.92 -15.31
CA PHE A 557 -12.92 7.48 -16.65
C PHE A 557 -13.76 8.74 -16.84
N VAL A 558 -15.07 8.72 -16.55
CA VAL A 558 -15.95 9.88 -16.78
C VAL A 558 -15.59 11.06 -15.89
N ILE A 559 -15.42 10.86 -14.58
CA ILE A 559 -15.10 11.98 -13.68
C ILE A 559 -13.62 12.39 -13.73
N GLY A 560 -12.72 11.43 -13.95
CA GLY A 560 -11.28 11.67 -14.01
C GLY A 560 -10.83 12.16 -15.38
N HIS A 561 -10.96 11.34 -16.42
CA HIS A 561 -10.48 11.67 -17.77
C HIS A 561 -11.28 12.79 -18.44
N LEU A 562 -12.60 12.83 -18.28
CA LEU A 562 -13.42 13.83 -18.95
C LEU A 562 -13.62 15.11 -18.14
N LYS A 563 -13.50 15.07 -16.80
CA LYS A 563 -13.72 16.25 -15.95
C LYS A 563 -12.52 16.69 -15.10
N GLY A 564 -11.47 15.90 -14.96
CA GLY A 564 -10.32 16.29 -14.14
C GLY A 564 -10.57 16.22 -12.63
N ALA A 565 -11.48 15.35 -12.17
CA ALA A 565 -11.88 15.23 -10.77
C ALA A 565 -11.81 13.78 -10.23
N SER A 566 -11.90 13.60 -8.91
CA SER A 566 -11.74 12.30 -8.24
C SER A 566 -13.07 11.59 -8.00
N ALA A 567 -13.16 10.34 -8.48
CA ALA A 567 -14.25 9.41 -8.19
C ALA A 567 -14.32 9.08 -6.69
N ASN A 568 -13.18 8.84 -6.04
CA ASN A 568 -13.09 8.52 -4.62
C ASN A 568 -13.55 9.70 -3.74
N TRP A 569 -13.10 10.94 -4.05
CA TRP A 569 -13.52 12.14 -3.35
C TRP A 569 -15.03 12.36 -3.49
N TRP A 570 -15.55 12.21 -4.71
CA TRP A 570 -16.98 12.35 -4.98
C TRP A 570 -17.78 11.29 -4.23
N ASN A 571 -17.44 10.00 -4.34
CA ASN A 571 -18.12 8.91 -3.64
C ASN A 571 -18.14 9.13 -2.12
N HIS A 572 -17.02 9.58 -1.54
CA HIS A 572 -16.94 9.82 -0.11
C HIS A 572 -17.94 10.89 0.37
N ARG A 573 -18.07 12.00 -0.35
CA ARG A 573 -19.02 13.07 -0.01
C ARG A 573 -20.46 12.65 -0.31
N HIS A 574 -20.67 12.09 -1.50
CA HIS A 574 -21.97 11.67 -2.01
C HIS A 574 -22.62 10.60 -1.13
N PHE A 575 -21.84 9.64 -0.62
CA PHE A 575 -22.35 8.64 0.32
C PHE A 575 -22.70 9.23 1.70
N GLN A 576 -21.96 10.24 2.18
CA GLN A 576 -22.33 10.95 3.41
C GLN A 576 -23.63 11.72 3.24
N HIS A 577 -23.76 12.40 2.10
CA HIS A 577 -24.99 13.09 1.71
C HIS A 577 -26.18 12.11 1.69
N HIS A 578 -26.11 10.96 1.02
CA HIS A 578 -27.19 9.97 1.04
C HIS A 578 -27.42 9.29 2.39
N ALA A 579 -26.40 9.23 3.25
CA ALA A 579 -26.58 8.67 4.57
C ALA A 579 -27.45 9.58 5.46
N LYS A 580 -27.28 10.90 5.38
CA LYS A 580 -27.94 11.91 6.22
C LYS A 580 -28.09 13.26 5.49
N PRO A 581 -28.93 13.36 4.44
CA PRO A 581 -29.06 14.60 3.66
C PRO A 581 -29.68 15.71 4.51
N ASN A 582 -29.34 16.96 4.21
CA ASN A 582 -29.81 18.16 4.89
C ASN A 582 -29.64 18.17 6.43
N THR A 583 -28.78 17.31 6.97
CA THR A 583 -28.56 17.22 8.42
C THR A 583 -27.27 17.96 8.80
N PHE A 584 -27.39 18.97 9.68
CA PHE A 584 -26.27 19.79 10.09
C PHE A 584 -25.12 18.95 10.70
N MET A 585 -23.86 19.27 10.35
CA MET A 585 -22.62 18.53 10.69
C MET A 585 -22.49 17.11 10.10
N LYS A 586 -23.52 16.58 9.42
CA LYS A 586 -23.49 15.23 8.84
C LYS A 586 -23.52 15.22 7.31
N ASP A 587 -24.20 16.21 6.72
CA ASP A 587 -24.21 16.42 5.27
C ASP A 587 -23.09 17.40 4.85
N PRO A 588 -22.08 16.95 4.09
CA PRO A 588 -20.98 17.81 3.66
C PRO A 588 -21.39 18.89 2.65
N ASP A 589 -22.57 18.80 2.05
CA ASP A 589 -22.99 19.70 0.97
C ASP A 589 -23.67 20.99 1.49
N ILE A 590 -24.13 20.98 2.75
CA ILE A 590 -24.68 22.17 3.43
C ILE A 590 -23.70 22.79 4.44
N TYR A 591 -22.55 22.16 4.69
CA TYR A 591 -21.54 22.63 5.64
C TYR A 591 -20.55 23.61 4.98
N MET A 592 -21.03 24.82 4.67
CA MET A 592 -20.28 25.87 3.95
C MET A 592 -20.24 27.20 4.73
N LEU A 593 -20.23 27.12 6.06
CA LEU A 593 -20.50 28.22 7.00
C LEU A 593 -19.61 29.46 6.84
N ASP A 594 -18.39 29.28 6.32
CA ASP A 594 -17.46 30.39 6.12
C ASP A 594 -17.81 31.25 4.88
N ILE A 595 -18.67 30.74 3.99
CA ILE A 595 -19.07 31.40 2.74
C ILE A 595 -20.53 31.88 2.79
N PHE A 596 -21.46 31.06 3.29
CA PHE A 596 -22.88 31.39 3.45
C PHE A 596 -23.53 30.53 4.54
N VAL A 597 -24.69 30.97 5.04
CA VAL A 597 -25.45 30.28 6.11
C VAL A 597 -26.72 29.66 5.54
N LEU A 598 -27.07 28.43 5.95
CA LEU A 598 -28.20 27.67 5.41
C LEU A 598 -29.02 27.00 6.52
N GLY A 599 -30.34 26.98 6.38
CA GLY A 599 -31.24 26.37 7.37
C GLY A 599 -31.60 27.28 8.54
N ASP A 600 -32.37 26.71 9.47
CA ASP A 600 -32.99 27.45 10.58
C ASP A 600 -32.15 27.37 11.86
N THR A 601 -31.35 26.31 12.03
CA THR A 601 -30.47 26.08 13.18
C THR A 601 -29.02 26.38 12.82
N GLN A 602 -28.60 27.63 12.99
CA GLN A 602 -27.25 28.09 12.65
C GLN A 602 -26.53 28.71 13.86
N PRO A 603 -25.33 28.23 14.25
CA PRO A 603 -24.65 28.72 15.44
C PRO A 603 -24.00 30.10 15.25
N TYR A 604 -23.83 30.58 14.01
CA TYR A 604 -23.03 31.78 13.72
C TYR A 604 -23.69 33.09 14.18
N GLY A 605 -25.03 33.18 14.10
CA GLY A 605 -25.77 34.37 14.55
C GLY A 605 -25.63 34.55 16.05
N VAL A 606 -25.92 33.50 16.83
CA VAL A 606 -25.77 33.50 18.30
C VAL A 606 -24.30 33.75 18.72
N LYS A 607 -23.34 33.18 17.99
CA LYS A 607 -21.91 33.38 18.25
C LYS A 607 -21.37 34.74 17.77
N LYS A 608 -22.22 35.61 17.21
CA LYS A 608 -21.85 36.92 16.64
C LYS A 608 -20.70 36.85 15.60
N ILE A 609 -20.65 35.78 14.79
CA ILE A 609 -19.62 35.58 13.76
C ILE A 609 -20.09 36.22 12.45
N LYS A 610 -19.24 37.07 11.83
CA LYS A 610 -19.54 37.82 10.60
C LYS A 610 -18.35 37.88 9.64
N HIS A 611 -18.10 36.80 8.89
CA HIS A 611 -17.08 36.80 7.83
C HIS A 611 -17.54 37.49 6.54
N LEU A 612 -18.85 37.40 6.24
CA LEU A 612 -19.50 38.03 5.09
C LEU A 612 -20.84 38.66 5.50
N PRO A 613 -21.45 39.55 4.68
CA PRO A 613 -22.78 40.09 4.96
C PRO A 613 -23.86 39.02 4.69
N TYR A 614 -24.00 38.06 5.61
CA TYR A 614 -24.90 36.90 5.43
C TYR A 614 -26.37 37.30 5.25
N ASN A 615 -26.82 38.40 5.86
CA ASN A 615 -28.16 38.98 5.65
C ASN A 615 -28.43 39.44 4.20
N HIS A 616 -27.40 39.54 3.36
CA HIS A 616 -27.50 39.87 1.95
C HIS A 616 -27.04 38.75 1.02
N GLN A 617 -26.82 37.53 1.52
CA GLN A 617 -26.27 36.43 0.73
C GLN A 617 -27.06 36.09 -0.54
N HIS A 618 -28.38 36.22 -0.51
CA HIS A 618 -29.23 36.03 -1.69
C HIS A 618 -28.91 36.99 -2.86
N LYS A 619 -28.27 38.14 -2.60
CA LYS A 619 -27.89 39.12 -3.65
C LYS A 619 -26.57 38.80 -4.34
N TYR A 620 -25.62 38.21 -3.62
CA TYR A 620 -24.28 37.95 -4.14
C TYR A 620 -23.98 36.46 -4.34
N PHE A 621 -24.82 35.54 -3.86
CA PHE A 621 -24.57 34.10 -3.91
C PHE A 621 -24.21 33.65 -5.32
N PHE A 622 -25.01 33.96 -6.33
CA PHE A 622 -24.72 33.54 -7.70
C PHE A 622 -23.54 34.29 -8.35
N LEU A 623 -23.16 35.45 -7.82
CA LEU A 623 -22.01 36.22 -8.31
C LEU A 623 -20.68 35.76 -7.67
N VAL A 624 -20.73 35.09 -6.52
CA VAL A 624 -19.55 34.77 -5.72
C VAL A 624 -19.39 33.26 -5.52
N ALA A 625 -20.46 32.56 -5.14
CA ALA A 625 -20.39 31.14 -4.78
C ALA A 625 -20.14 30.23 -6.00
N PRO A 626 -21.00 30.16 -7.04
CA PRO A 626 -20.73 29.32 -8.20
C PRO A 626 -19.38 29.63 -8.89
N PRO A 627 -18.97 30.90 -9.12
CA PRO A 627 -17.65 31.19 -9.69
C PRO A 627 -16.47 30.65 -8.88
N LEU A 628 -16.61 30.54 -7.56
CA LEU A 628 -15.57 30.02 -6.67
C LEU A 628 -15.75 28.54 -6.34
N LEU A 629 -16.92 27.94 -6.58
CA LEU A 629 -17.24 26.59 -6.11
C LEU A 629 -16.48 25.52 -6.90
N ILE A 630 -16.85 25.24 -8.15
CA ILE A 630 -16.10 24.26 -8.96
C ILE A 630 -14.69 24.76 -9.29
N PRO A 631 -14.50 25.98 -9.83
CA PRO A 631 -13.21 26.40 -10.35
C PRO A 631 -12.11 26.47 -9.29
N VAL A 632 -12.45 26.81 -8.04
CA VAL A 632 -11.49 27.05 -6.96
C VAL A 632 -11.68 26.06 -5.81
N PHE A 633 -12.83 26.08 -5.12
CA PHE A 633 -13.02 25.35 -3.88
C PHE A 633 -12.98 23.82 -4.09
N TYR A 634 -13.77 23.28 -5.02
CA TYR A 634 -13.76 21.86 -5.32
C TYR A 634 -12.47 21.45 -6.00
N ASN A 635 -11.94 22.19 -6.99
CA ASN A 635 -10.64 21.85 -7.56
C ASN A 635 -9.53 21.78 -6.51
N PHE A 636 -9.45 22.76 -5.60
CA PHE A 636 -8.50 22.74 -4.51
C PHE A 636 -8.73 21.57 -3.55
N ASN A 637 -9.98 21.34 -3.10
CA ASN A 637 -10.29 20.26 -2.18
C ASN A 637 -10.11 18.88 -2.82
N ILE A 638 -10.41 18.73 -4.10
CA ILE A 638 -10.21 17.50 -4.87
C ILE A 638 -8.72 17.24 -5.03
N MET A 639 -7.93 18.21 -5.48
CA MET A 639 -6.47 18.08 -5.60
C MET A 639 -5.83 17.82 -4.23
N LYS A 640 -6.18 18.63 -3.22
CA LYS A 640 -5.74 18.44 -1.83
C LYS A 640 -6.12 17.05 -1.33
N THR A 641 -7.32 16.56 -1.61
CA THR A 641 -7.75 15.23 -1.18
C THR A 641 -6.99 14.14 -1.92
N MET A 642 -6.87 14.22 -3.25
CA MET A 642 -6.12 13.24 -4.03
C MET A 642 -4.65 13.18 -3.59
N ILE A 643 -4.03 14.32 -3.29
CA ILE A 643 -2.65 14.38 -2.80
C ILE A 643 -2.55 13.91 -1.33
N SER A 644 -3.40 14.42 -0.44
CA SER A 644 -3.33 14.13 1.00
C SER A 644 -3.79 12.71 1.34
N ARG A 645 -4.85 12.20 0.70
CA ARG A 645 -5.34 10.82 0.82
C ARG A 645 -4.63 9.86 -0.13
N ARG A 646 -3.74 10.37 -1.01
CA ARG A 646 -2.92 9.59 -1.93
C ARG A 646 -3.75 8.77 -2.92
N ASP A 647 -4.85 9.33 -3.43
CA ASP A 647 -5.71 8.74 -4.47
C ASP A 647 -5.03 8.85 -5.85
N TRP A 648 -3.86 8.23 -6.04
CA TRP A 648 -3.01 8.43 -7.22
C TRP A 648 -3.62 7.93 -8.52
N VAL A 649 -4.47 6.90 -8.48
CA VAL A 649 -5.22 6.44 -9.66
C VAL A 649 -6.16 7.55 -10.13
N ASP A 650 -6.88 8.18 -9.21
CA ASP A 650 -7.77 9.30 -9.51
C ASP A 650 -6.98 10.51 -9.96
N LEU A 651 -5.83 10.79 -9.32
CA LEU A 651 -4.95 11.87 -9.76
C LEU A 651 -4.44 11.61 -11.17
N SER A 652 -4.03 10.38 -11.51
CA SER A 652 -3.55 10.03 -12.84
C SER A 652 -4.63 10.25 -13.89
N TRP A 653 -5.85 9.75 -13.64
CA TRP A 653 -7.00 10.02 -14.50
C TRP A 653 -7.30 11.52 -14.61
N ALA A 654 -7.30 12.25 -13.50
CA ALA A 654 -7.52 13.70 -13.51
C ALA A 654 -6.43 14.44 -14.29
N MET A 655 -5.16 14.04 -14.18
CA MET A 655 -4.06 14.61 -14.93
C MET A 655 -4.20 14.36 -16.43
N THR A 656 -4.75 13.22 -16.85
CA THR A 656 -5.03 12.98 -18.28
C THR A 656 -6.04 13.98 -18.87
N TYR A 657 -7.02 14.46 -18.08
CA TYR A 657 -7.91 15.54 -18.51
C TYR A 657 -7.12 16.82 -18.80
N TYR A 658 -6.31 17.27 -17.84
CA TYR A 658 -5.54 18.52 -17.99
C TYR A 658 -4.51 18.43 -19.11
N LEU A 659 -3.80 17.30 -19.22
CA LEU A 659 -2.83 17.06 -20.30
C LEU A 659 -3.51 17.11 -21.67
N ARG A 660 -4.63 16.38 -21.84
CA ARG A 660 -5.44 16.40 -23.07
C ARG A 660 -5.93 17.79 -23.38
N TYR A 661 -6.47 18.50 -22.39
CA TYR A 661 -6.99 19.86 -22.56
C TYR A 661 -5.90 20.83 -23.04
N PHE A 662 -4.77 20.90 -22.33
CA PHE A 662 -3.68 21.80 -22.72
C PHE A 662 -3.05 21.41 -24.04
N TYR A 663 -2.90 20.11 -24.33
CA TYR A 663 -2.43 19.65 -25.64
C TYR A 663 -3.34 20.13 -26.79
N CYS A 664 -4.66 20.09 -26.59
CA CYS A 664 -5.63 20.48 -27.63
C CYS A 664 -5.78 21.99 -27.81
N TYR A 665 -5.74 22.78 -26.72
CA TYR A 665 -6.11 24.20 -26.76
C TYR A 665 -4.92 25.17 -26.70
N VAL A 666 -3.76 24.78 -26.14
CA VAL A 666 -2.56 25.65 -26.10
C VAL A 666 -2.05 26.03 -27.50
N PRO A 667 -2.05 25.13 -28.50
CA PRO A 667 -1.68 25.52 -29.87
C PRO A 667 -2.61 26.56 -30.50
N LEU A 668 -3.86 26.66 -30.03
CA LEU A 668 -4.88 27.55 -30.60
C LEU A 668 -4.98 28.89 -29.85
N TYR A 669 -4.91 28.86 -28.53
CA TYR A 669 -5.16 30.01 -27.66
C TYR A 669 -3.92 30.49 -26.89
N GLY A 670 -2.79 29.80 -27.00
CA GLY A 670 -1.65 29.97 -26.10
C GLY A 670 -1.96 29.51 -24.67
N ILE A 671 -0.98 29.60 -23.78
CA ILE A 671 -1.12 29.18 -22.36
C ILE A 671 -2.21 30.03 -21.67
N PHE A 672 -2.11 31.36 -21.76
CA PHE A 672 -3.03 32.27 -21.06
C PHE A 672 -4.46 32.20 -21.61
N GLY A 673 -4.64 32.12 -22.93
CA GLY A 673 -5.97 31.98 -23.53
C GLY A 673 -6.63 30.65 -23.21
N SER A 674 -5.85 29.56 -23.16
CA SER A 674 -6.36 28.24 -22.76
C SER A 674 -6.77 28.21 -21.29
N LEU A 675 -6.00 28.86 -20.40
CA LEU A 675 -6.38 29.00 -19.00
C LEU A 675 -7.67 29.81 -18.85
N ALA A 676 -7.79 30.94 -19.57
CA ALA A 676 -8.99 31.78 -19.55
C ALA A 676 -10.23 31.02 -20.06
N LEU A 677 -10.09 30.27 -21.16
CA LEU A 677 -11.15 29.41 -21.69
C LEU A 677 -11.56 28.34 -20.66
N MET A 678 -10.60 27.64 -20.05
CA MET A 678 -10.88 26.62 -19.04
C MET A 678 -11.61 27.21 -17.83
N THR A 679 -11.12 28.34 -17.30
CA THR A 679 -11.76 29.02 -16.17
C THR A 679 -13.19 29.44 -16.52
N PHE A 680 -13.43 29.96 -17.72
CA PHE A 680 -14.76 30.36 -18.16
C PHE A 680 -15.70 29.17 -18.35
N VAL A 681 -15.22 28.06 -18.92
CA VAL A 681 -15.98 26.80 -19.02
C VAL A 681 -16.37 26.30 -17.62
N ARG A 682 -15.43 26.30 -16.67
CA ARG A 682 -15.68 25.90 -15.28
C ARG A 682 -16.63 26.84 -14.56
N PHE A 683 -16.61 28.13 -14.87
CA PHE A 683 -17.58 29.11 -14.39
C PHE A 683 -19.00 28.74 -14.86
N LEU A 684 -19.20 28.48 -16.15
CA LEU A 684 -20.51 28.10 -16.70
C LEU A 684 -21.01 26.77 -16.12
N GLU A 685 -20.14 25.76 -16.06
CA GLU A 685 -20.43 24.46 -15.45
C GLU A 685 -20.88 24.62 -13.99
N SER A 686 -20.19 25.46 -13.21
CA SER A 686 -20.51 25.62 -11.79
C SER A 686 -21.88 26.25 -11.54
N HIS A 687 -22.32 27.18 -12.39
CA HIS A 687 -23.68 27.74 -12.28
C HIS A 687 -24.72 26.69 -12.59
N TRP A 688 -24.50 25.90 -13.65
CA TRP A 688 -25.38 24.82 -14.01
C TRP A 688 -25.48 23.78 -12.89
N PHE A 689 -24.33 23.35 -12.36
CA PHE A 689 -24.25 22.40 -11.25
C PHE A 689 -25.01 22.87 -10.01
N VAL A 690 -24.82 24.13 -9.60
CA VAL A 690 -25.51 24.70 -8.44
C VAL A 690 -27.03 24.73 -8.67
N TRP A 691 -27.49 25.13 -9.85
CA TRP A 691 -28.93 25.13 -10.12
C TRP A 691 -29.54 23.74 -9.98
N VAL A 692 -28.93 22.73 -10.60
CA VAL A 692 -29.48 21.36 -10.62
C VAL A 692 -29.41 20.71 -9.24
N THR A 693 -28.30 20.84 -8.52
CA THR A 693 -28.13 20.17 -7.23
C THR A 693 -28.86 20.86 -6.09
N GLN A 694 -29.01 22.19 -6.14
CA GLN A 694 -29.54 22.93 -5.00
C GLN A 694 -31.07 23.16 -5.07
N MET A 695 -31.68 23.12 -6.26
CA MET A 695 -33.13 23.36 -6.42
C MET A 695 -34.03 22.36 -5.68
N SER A 696 -33.50 21.17 -5.35
CA SER A 696 -34.23 20.09 -4.69
C SER A 696 -33.91 19.93 -3.21
N HIS A 697 -32.77 20.46 -2.73
CA HIS A 697 -32.28 20.27 -1.36
C HIS A 697 -32.35 21.55 -0.52
N LEU A 698 -31.84 22.69 -1.01
CA LEU A 698 -31.82 23.94 -0.23
C LEU A 698 -33.20 24.48 0.16
N PRO A 699 -34.27 24.29 -0.64
CA PRO A 699 -35.61 24.69 -0.24
C PRO A 699 -36.21 23.88 0.90
N LYS A 700 -35.60 22.75 1.27
CA LYS A 700 -36.11 21.84 2.30
C LYS A 700 -35.55 22.17 3.66
N ASP A 701 -36.15 21.58 4.69
CA ASP A 701 -35.69 21.73 6.07
C ASP A 701 -34.23 21.29 6.20
N ILE A 702 -33.39 22.20 6.70
CA ILE A 702 -31.99 21.94 7.06
C ILE A 702 -31.87 22.18 8.57
N ASP A 703 -31.61 21.09 9.30
CA ASP A 703 -31.69 21.08 10.77
C ASP A 703 -30.78 20.01 11.41
N HIS A 704 -30.76 19.95 12.74
CA HIS A 704 -30.17 18.86 13.49
C HIS A 704 -30.93 17.54 13.29
N GLU A 705 -30.27 16.42 13.58
CA GLU A 705 -30.84 15.08 13.38
C GLU A 705 -32.08 14.85 14.27
N ARG A 706 -33.22 14.61 13.61
CA ARG A 706 -34.51 14.29 14.27
C ARG A 706 -34.68 12.81 14.66
N LYS A 707 -33.64 11.98 14.46
CA LYS A 707 -33.59 10.52 14.73
C LYS A 707 -34.73 9.70 14.09
N GLN A 708 -35.22 10.16 12.94
CA GLN A 708 -36.25 9.46 12.15
C GLN A 708 -35.65 8.31 11.33
N ASP A 709 -36.52 7.46 10.76
CA ASP A 709 -36.10 6.42 9.82
C ASP A 709 -35.50 7.03 8.54
N TRP A 710 -34.70 6.23 7.84
CA TRP A 710 -33.95 6.71 6.67
C TRP A 710 -34.88 7.13 5.51
N VAL A 711 -35.97 6.39 5.27
CA VAL A 711 -36.88 6.65 4.16
C VAL A 711 -37.60 7.98 4.34
N THR A 712 -38.20 8.20 5.51
CA THR A 712 -38.86 9.46 5.88
C THR A 712 -37.89 10.64 5.74
N MET A 713 -36.66 10.48 6.21
CA MET A 713 -35.64 11.52 6.13
C MET A 713 -35.26 11.85 4.67
N GLN A 714 -35.05 10.86 3.80
CA GLN A 714 -34.75 11.10 2.37
C GLN A 714 -35.89 11.87 1.70
N LEU A 715 -37.15 11.46 1.95
CA LEU A 715 -38.34 12.07 1.36
C LEU A 715 -38.56 13.52 1.82
N GLN A 716 -38.26 13.83 3.08
CA GLN A 716 -38.39 15.20 3.60
C GLN A 716 -37.26 16.12 3.14
N ALA A 717 -36.05 15.58 2.97
CA ALA A 717 -34.86 16.33 2.57
C ALA A 717 -34.79 16.66 1.07
N THR A 718 -35.73 16.17 0.25
CA THR A 718 -35.68 16.29 -1.21
C THR A 718 -37.05 16.61 -1.84
N CYS A 719 -37.05 17.23 -3.02
CA CYS A 719 -38.23 17.34 -3.88
C CYS A 719 -37.86 17.12 -5.35
N ASN A 720 -38.87 16.75 -6.13
CA ASN A 720 -38.74 16.58 -7.57
C ASN A 720 -39.05 17.89 -8.33
N ILE A 721 -38.51 18.00 -9.54
CA ILE A 721 -38.87 19.00 -10.54
C ILE A 721 -39.69 18.30 -11.62
N GLU A 722 -40.67 19.02 -12.18
CA GLU A 722 -41.57 18.49 -13.21
C GLU A 722 -40.82 17.81 -14.36
N GLN A 723 -41.39 16.71 -14.85
CA GLN A 723 -40.81 16.00 -15.98
C GLN A 723 -41.08 16.78 -17.27
N SER A 724 -40.02 17.00 -18.04
CA SER A 724 -40.10 17.44 -19.43
C SER A 724 -38.83 16.98 -20.13
N PHE A 725 -38.87 16.87 -21.46
CA PHE A 725 -37.68 16.55 -22.24
C PHE A 725 -36.50 17.49 -21.90
N PHE A 726 -36.79 18.78 -21.75
CA PHE A 726 -35.79 19.77 -21.38
C PHE A 726 -35.25 19.54 -19.96
N ASN A 727 -36.10 19.33 -18.96
CA ASN A 727 -35.65 19.13 -17.58
C ASN A 727 -34.85 17.82 -17.41
N ASP A 728 -35.28 16.76 -18.08
CA ASP A 728 -34.62 15.45 -18.09
C ASP A 728 -33.22 15.55 -18.70
N TRP A 729 -33.07 16.34 -19.79
CA TRP A 729 -31.77 16.63 -20.39
C TRP A 729 -30.94 17.58 -19.54
N PHE A 730 -31.51 18.71 -19.10
CA PHE A 730 -30.83 19.78 -18.38
C PHE A 730 -30.23 19.30 -17.04
N SER A 731 -30.98 18.48 -16.31
CA SER A 731 -30.56 17.92 -15.02
C SER A 731 -29.94 16.52 -15.12
N GLY A 732 -29.96 15.90 -16.31
CA GLY A 732 -29.57 14.51 -16.49
C GLY A 732 -30.47 13.54 -15.72
N HIS A 733 -31.77 13.84 -15.63
CA HIS A 733 -32.83 13.16 -14.86
C HIS A 733 -32.78 13.37 -13.34
N LEU A 734 -31.89 14.23 -12.84
CA LEU A 734 -31.89 14.64 -11.42
C LEU A 734 -33.07 15.55 -11.04
N ASN A 735 -33.97 15.87 -11.97
CA ASN A 735 -35.31 16.35 -11.62
C ASN A 735 -36.12 15.30 -10.82
N PHE A 736 -35.71 14.03 -10.81
CA PHE A 736 -36.26 12.98 -9.94
C PHE A 736 -35.36 12.69 -8.73
N GLN A 737 -35.07 13.70 -7.90
CA GLN A 737 -34.24 13.53 -6.68
C GLN A 737 -34.83 12.57 -5.64
N ILE A 738 -36.13 12.29 -5.64
CA ILE A 738 -36.70 11.33 -4.69
C ILE A 738 -36.31 9.88 -5.08
N GLU A 739 -36.27 9.56 -6.38
CA GLU A 739 -36.11 8.20 -6.91
C GLU A 739 -34.68 7.85 -7.36
N HIS A 740 -33.73 8.78 -7.31
CA HIS A 740 -32.49 8.73 -8.08
C HIS A 740 -31.42 7.66 -7.67
N GLN A 741 -31.78 6.67 -6.86
CA GLN A 741 -30.90 5.59 -6.39
C GLN A 741 -30.94 4.33 -7.28
N MET A 742 -31.37 4.46 -8.54
CA MET A 742 -31.48 3.37 -9.50
C MET A 742 -31.02 3.82 -10.91
N PRO A 743 -31.11 3.02 -11.97
CA PRO A 743 -30.78 3.49 -13.32
C PRO A 743 -31.76 4.58 -13.78
N ARG A 744 -31.24 5.75 -14.20
CA ARG A 744 -32.08 6.96 -14.39
C ARG A 744 -33.20 6.94 -15.42
N HIS A 745 -33.17 6.02 -16.37
CA HIS A 745 -34.29 5.83 -17.30
C HIS A 745 -35.51 5.15 -16.64
N ASN A 746 -35.39 4.68 -15.40
CA ASN A 746 -36.47 4.05 -14.64
C ASN A 746 -37.04 4.96 -13.54
N TYR A 747 -36.48 6.15 -13.30
CA TYR A 747 -37.02 7.08 -12.28
C TYR A 747 -38.49 7.46 -12.53
N PRO A 748 -38.90 7.85 -13.76
CA PRO A 748 -40.31 8.17 -14.02
C PRO A 748 -41.24 6.96 -13.88
N VAL A 749 -40.70 5.74 -14.01
CA VAL A 749 -41.46 4.49 -13.94
C VAL A 749 -41.79 4.15 -12.49
N VAL A 750 -40.85 4.34 -11.56
CA VAL A 750 -41.05 4.05 -10.13
C VAL A 750 -41.75 5.19 -9.38
N ALA A 751 -41.64 6.43 -9.86
CA ALA A 751 -42.18 7.62 -9.19
C ALA A 751 -43.67 7.52 -8.77
N PRO A 752 -44.60 6.94 -9.56
CA PRO A 752 -45.99 6.74 -9.11
C PRO A 752 -46.10 5.81 -7.89
N GLN A 753 -45.28 4.76 -7.82
CA GLN A 753 -45.27 3.81 -6.71
C GLN A 753 -44.71 4.47 -5.43
N VAL A 754 -43.64 5.28 -5.57
CA VAL A 754 -43.10 6.06 -4.45
C VAL A 754 -44.11 7.11 -3.96
N ARG A 755 -44.83 7.77 -4.88
CA ARG A 755 -45.91 8.71 -4.52
C ARG A 755 -47.02 8.02 -3.73
N ALA A 756 -47.44 6.83 -4.13
CA ALA A 756 -48.45 6.05 -3.41
C ALA A 756 -47.97 5.65 -2.01
N LEU A 757 -46.68 5.30 -1.86
CA LEU A 757 -46.07 5.04 -0.55
C LEU A 757 -46.12 6.30 0.33
N CYS A 758 -45.75 7.47 -0.21
CA CYS A 758 -45.82 8.74 0.50
C CYS A 758 -47.24 9.09 0.94
N GLU A 759 -48.24 8.92 0.06
CA GLU A 759 -49.65 9.17 0.35
C GLU A 759 -50.17 8.26 1.47
N LYS A 760 -49.82 6.96 1.44
CA LYS A 760 -50.19 5.98 2.47
C LYS A 760 -49.70 6.38 3.86
N HIS A 761 -48.51 6.96 3.95
CA HIS A 761 -47.86 7.32 5.23
C HIS A 761 -47.99 8.81 5.59
N GLY A 762 -48.77 9.58 4.82
CA GLY A 762 -48.95 11.02 5.06
C GLY A 762 -47.66 11.85 4.91
N ILE A 763 -46.69 11.37 4.13
CA ILE A 763 -45.43 12.07 3.87
C ILE A 763 -45.61 12.96 2.62
N PRO A 764 -45.24 14.25 2.67
CA PRO A 764 -45.35 15.12 1.50
C PRO A 764 -44.46 14.67 0.33
N TYR A 765 -45.07 14.29 -0.78
CA TYR A 765 -44.40 14.08 -2.07
C TYR A 765 -44.48 15.38 -2.89
N GLU A 766 -43.38 16.12 -2.98
CA GLU A 766 -43.38 17.45 -3.59
C GLU A 766 -42.77 17.45 -5.00
N VAL A 767 -43.49 18.04 -5.96
CA VAL A 767 -43.02 18.29 -7.33
C VAL A 767 -43.19 19.78 -7.64
N LYS A 768 -42.15 20.41 -8.19
CA LYS A 768 -42.13 21.85 -8.50
C LYS A 768 -41.84 22.09 -9.98
N THR A 769 -42.23 23.25 -10.49
CA THR A 769 -41.71 23.72 -11.79
C THR A 769 -40.23 24.12 -11.64
N LEU A 770 -39.48 24.09 -12.73
CA LEU A 770 -38.05 24.46 -12.71
C LEU A 770 -37.86 25.90 -12.19
N SER A 771 -38.69 26.84 -12.66
CA SER A 771 -38.64 28.25 -12.25
C SER A 771 -38.96 28.42 -10.76
N ARG A 772 -39.89 27.62 -10.22
CA ARG A 772 -40.21 27.64 -8.79
C ARG A 772 -39.06 27.10 -7.95
N GLY A 773 -38.45 25.99 -8.36
CA GLY A 773 -37.28 25.42 -7.68
C GLY A 773 -36.10 26.39 -7.65
N MET A 774 -35.81 27.06 -8.77
CA MET A 774 -34.79 28.10 -8.84
C MET A 774 -35.10 29.29 -7.92
N ALA A 775 -36.36 29.77 -7.91
CA ALA A 775 -36.78 30.86 -7.05
C ALA A 775 -36.77 30.49 -5.55
N ASP A 776 -37.01 29.22 -5.21
CA ASP A 776 -36.94 28.73 -3.83
C ASP A 776 -35.50 28.76 -3.30
N VAL A 777 -34.48 28.49 -4.11
CA VAL A 777 -33.06 28.61 -3.70
C VAL A 777 -32.75 30.02 -3.20
N VAL A 778 -33.13 31.04 -3.98
CA VAL A 778 -32.91 32.45 -3.61
C VAL A 778 -33.69 32.82 -2.34
N ARG A 779 -34.93 32.31 -2.19
CA ARG A 779 -35.74 32.55 -0.99
C ARG A 779 -35.19 31.86 0.25
N SER A 780 -34.68 30.64 0.13
CA SER A 780 -34.03 29.92 1.22
C SER A 780 -32.79 30.67 1.71
N LEU A 781 -31.94 31.13 0.78
CA LEU A 781 -30.78 31.97 1.09
C LEU A 781 -31.18 33.28 1.80
N LYS A 782 -32.28 33.92 1.37
CA LYS A 782 -32.80 35.12 2.06
C LYS A 782 -33.27 34.78 3.47
N LYS A 783 -34.10 33.73 3.63
CA LYS A 783 -34.61 33.27 4.93
C LYS A 783 -33.48 33.00 5.92
N SER A 784 -32.47 32.22 5.52
CA SER A 784 -31.33 31.91 6.40
C SER A 784 -30.50 33.15 6.75
N GLY A 785 -30.37 34.11 5.84
CA GLY A 785 -29.71 35.39 6.11
C GLY A 785 -30.48 36.27 7.10
N ASP A 786 -31.82 36.31 6.97
CA ASP A 786 -32.72 37.03 7.87
C ASP A 786 -32.70 36.41 9.28
N LEU A 787 -32.72 35.07 9.38
CA LEU A 787 -32.62 34.33 10.65
C LEU A 787 -31.26 34.53 11.34
N TRP A 788 -30.16 34.53 10.56
CA TRP A 788 -28.84 34.85 11.10
C TRP A 788 -28.81 36.27 11.66
N LEU A 789 -29.40 37.26 10.97
CA LEU A 789 -29.43 38.64 11.43
C LEU A 789 -30.23 38.81 12.72
N ASP A 790 -31.40 38.18 12.80
CA ASP A 790 -32.24 38.16 14.01
C ASP A 790 -31.45 37.61 15.21
N ALA A 791 -30.84 36.44 15.04
CA ALA A 791 -29.99 35.86 16.08
C ALA A 791 -28.79 36.76 16.39
N TYR A 792 -28.12 37.33 15.39
CA TYR A 792 -26.98 38.23 15.57
C TYR A 792 -27.34 39.51 16.35
N LEU A 793 -28.56 40.03 16.23
CA LEU A 793 -28.99 41.23 16.94
C LEU A 793 -29.60 40.94 18.31
N HIS A 794 -30.31 39.81 18.46
CA HIS A 794 -31.25 39.61 19.57
C HIS A 794 -31.01 38.38 20.44
N LYS A 795 -30.14 37.43 20.03
CA LYS A 795 -29.81 36.21 20.78
C LYS A 795 -28.33 36.14 21.10
#